data_AF-A0A7L4NT06-F1
#
_entry.id   AF-A0A7L4NT06-F1
#
_cell.length_a   1.000
_cell.length_b   1.000
_cell.length_c   1.000
_cell.angle_alpha   90.00
_cell.angle_beta   90.00
_cell.angle_gamma   90.00
#
_symmetry.space_group_name_H-M   'P 1'
#
loop_
_entity.id
_entity.type
_entity.pdbx_description
1 polymer ?
#
loop_
_entity_poly.entity_id
_entity_poly.type
_entity_poly.pdbx_seq_one_letter_code
_entity_poly.pdbx_strand_id
1 'polypeptide(L)'
;MSFEIKYKDARGRSGILETPHGKVKTPALMPVIHPGKQTLDVSKYGVDMVITNAYLIYKNQDLREIALEKGVHELINFNGPMMTDSGSFQLSLYGDIDVSNREIIEFQEKIGTDIGTSLDIPTPPFVSMGRAEEEMEITIERAREALEVRDKLMLNSVVQGSTYPSLRAKCAEALGGMDFQVHPIGAVVPLMESYQYSTLLDVIMASVEHLPDSRPRHLMGAGHPMIFSFAVALGCDLFDSAAYILYAQDDRLLMPDGTYKLENLVEMPCSCPICNNYHPEDLRQMKKDERTKLLAQHNLHISFAEIRQIKQAMADGNLWEMVERRARNHPYLLDAVRKLGKYKQELEMYDPPYKKSAFFYSGPESLNRPEVYRHLERLERLPHRERLLILPPAEKPYHKHIDTDLEIFFSNTFNPDLRKTDDLQIAFADIPFVFIPLEIDDVYPLAQNESPQTIDQDSRKFLNEHLKAIIDTYREVIISEKVLDVFDLRPRTLGVPHGNLNQAPPKDQIVSDQEKVEYMADYQFGSGSGKALFEGDTNITKSKKTGKIRHIYDKDDLIATLRARDGVLVLGMEGARRLHSHLPYPVNRVVVNEDAEPFAREGKSIFAKFIIDCDMNIRASEEVLVVNQDDELLAFGKSILNAEEFTSFNTGQAVKTRKGGF
;
A
#
# COMPACT_ATOMS: atom_id res chain seq x y z
N MET A 1 18.06 -11.64 11.53
CA MET A 1 16.67 -11.82 11.02
C MET A 1 16.66 -11.37 9.57
N SER A 2 15.94 -12.09 8.71
CA SER A 2 15.75 -11.72 7.29
C SER A 2 14.27 -11.43 7.07
N PHE A 3 13.96 -10.28 6.48
CA PHE A 3 12.64 -9.93 5.98
C PHE A 3 12.77 -9.54 4.52
N GLU A 4 11.97 -10.15 3.65
CA GLU A 4 11.96 -9.85 2.22
C GLU A 4 10.56 -9.56 1.71
N ILE A 5 10.41 -8.55 0.85
CA ILE A 5 9.15 -8.20 0.20
C ILE A 5 8.98 -9.01 -1.09
N LYS A 6 7.76 -9.50 -1.35
CA LYS A 6 7.36 -10.24 -2.57
C LYS A 6 6.35 -9.49 -3.41
N TYR A 7 5.33 -8.91 -2.78
CA TYR A 7 4.27 -8.16 -3.44
C TYR A 7 3.98 -6.87 -2.68
N LYS A 8 3.59 -5.82 -3.41
CA LYS A 8 3.20 -4.53 -2.85
C LYS A 8 1.91 -4.05 -3.50
N ASP A 9 1.08 -3.40 -2.71
CA ASP A 9 -0.06 -2.61 -3.16
C ASP A 9 -0.48 -1.67 -2.00
N ALA A 10 -0.89 -0.44 -2.31
CA ALA A 10 -0.92 0.64 -1.32
C ALA A 10 0.44 0.76 -0.60
N ARG A 11 0.45 1.01 0.72
CA ARG A 11 1.64 0.82 1.56
C ARG A 11 1.82 -0.63 2.04
N GLY A 12 0.86 -1.50 1.73
CA GLY A 12 0.88 -2.90 2.11
C GLY A 12 1.99 -3.68 1.41
N ARG A 13 2.61 -4.60 2.15
CA ARG A 13 3.63 -5.50 1.64
C ARG A 13 3.39 -6.94 2.10
N SER A 14 3.48 -7.85 1.14
CA SER A 14 3.51 -9.28 1.43
C SER A 14 4.95 -9.72 1.39
N GLY A 15 5.43 -10.25 2.51
CA GLY A 15 6.82 -10.63 2.67
C GLY A 15 7.01 -11.96 3.37
N ILE A 16 8.27 -12.32 3.56
CA ILE A 16 8.67 -13.53 4.27
C ILE A 16 9.60 -13.11 5.40
N LEU A 17 9.18 -13.38 6.63
CA LEU A 17 9.97 -13.25 7.83
C LEU A 17 10.58 -14.60 8.20
N GLU A 18 11.90 -14.66 8.39
CA GLU A 18 12.59 -15.84 8.92
C GLU A 18 12.80 -15.76 10.44
N THR A 19 12.37 -16.80 11.14
CA THR A 19 12.55 -17.02 12.58
C THR A 19 13.29 -18.35 12.83
N PRO A 20 13.78 -18.62 14.06
CA PRO A 20 14.46 -19.89 14.37
C PRO A 20 13.61 -21.13 14.07
N HIS A 21 12.30 -21.08 14.31
CA HIS A 21 11.38 -22.21 14.10
C HIS A 21 10.56 -22.16 12.80
N GLY A 22 10.89 -21.29 11.84
CA GLY A 22 10.26 -21.33 10.51
C GLY A 22 10.16 -20.00 9.79
N LYS A 23 9.38 -20.00 8.70
CA LYS A 23 9.11 -18.80 7.90
C LYS A 23 7.67 -18.34 8.10
N VAL A 24 7.47 -17.04 8.25
CA VAL A 24 6.16 -16.41 8.42
C VAL A 24 5.83 -15.57 7.19
N LYS A 25 4.72 -15.86 6.51
CA LYS A 25 4.29 -15.09 5.33
C LYS A 25 3.42 -13.92 5.77
N THR A 26 3.88 -12.69 5.56
CA THR A 26 3.11 -11.48 5.90
C THR A 26 2.17 -11.07 4.73
N PRO A 27 1.05 -10.38 5.00
CA PRO A 27 0.49 -10.11 6.33
C PRO A 27 0.09 -11.38 7.10
N ALA A 28 0.32 -11.43 8.41
CA ALA A 28 0.02 -12.64 9.21
C ALA A 28 -0.79 -12.33 10.46
N LEU A 29 -1.75 -13.19 10.77
CA LEU A 29 -2.49 -13.20 12.04
C LEU A 29 -1.89 -14.25 12.96
N MET A 30 -1.58 -13.82 14.19
CA MET A 30 -1.07 -14.64 15.28
C MET A 30 -2.18 -14.86 16.31
N PRO A 31 -2.83 -16.04 16.34
CA PRO A 31 -3.77 -16.38 17.39
C PRO A 31 -3.07 -16.34 18.75
N VAL A 32 -3.68 -15.65 19.71
CA VAL A 32 -3.22 -15.67 21.10
C VAL A 32 -3.61 -17.01 21.72
N ILE A 33 -2.62 -17.75 22.21
CA ILE A 33 -2.80 -18.99 22.96
C ILE A 33 -2.62 -18.69 24.44
N HIS A 34 -3.67 -18.91 25.23
CA HIS A 34 -3.56 -18.83 26.68
C HIS A 34 -2.82 -20.09 27.20
N PRO A 35 -1.68 -19.95 27.90
CA PRO A 35 -0.77 -21.07 28.16
C PRO A 35 -1.39 -22.17 29.05
N GLY A 36 -2.31 -21.82 29.95
CA GLY A 36 -3.01 -22.79 30.80
C GLY A 36 -4.45 -23.13 30.38
N LYS A 37 -4.95 -22.64 29.23
CA LYS A 37 -6.37 -22.78 28.84
C LYS A 37 -6.55 -23.12 27.36
N GLN A 38 -5.58 -23.80 26.76
CA GLN A 38 -5.64 -24.15 25.36
C GLN A 38 -6.77 -25.16 25.11
N THR A 39 -7.79 -24.74 24.37
CA THR A 39 -8.96 -25.59 24.03
C THR A 39 -9.01 -25.96 22.54
N LEU A 40 -8.18 -25.32 21.72
CA LEU A 40 -8.15 -25.46 20.28
C LEU A 40 -6.73 -25.60 19.75
N ASP A 41 -6.56 -26.52 18.81
CA ASP A 41 -5.36 -26.68 18.01
C ASP A 41 -5.43 -25.73 16.81
N VAL A 42 -4.76 -24.57 16.94
CA VAL A 42 -4.77 -23.51 15.92
C VAL A 42 -3.94 -23.85 14.69
N SER A 43 -3.07 -24.86 14.74
CA SER A 43 -2.21 -25.28 13.62
C SER A 43 -3.03 -25.68 12.38
N LYS A 44 -4.27 -26.13 12.59
CA LYS A 44 -5.20 -26.59 11.55
C LYS A 44 -5.78 -25.48 10.67
N TYR A 45 -5.53 -24.21 11.00
CA TYR A 45 -6.14 -23.06 10.30
C TYR A 45 -5.18 -22.35 9.33
N GLY A 46 -4.00 -22.92 9.09
CA GLY A 46 -2.97 -22.33 8.21
C GLY A 46 -2.25 -21.16 8.87
N VAL A 47 -2.05 -21.26 10.19
CA VAL A 47 -1.27 -20.30 10.98
C VAL A 47 0.23 -20.52 10.75
N ASP A 48 0.95 -19.46 10.44
CA ASP A 48 2.41 -19.50 10.32
C ASP A 48 3.10 -19.15 11.65
N MET A 49 2.44 -18.40 12.54
CA MET A 49 3.00 -17.92 13.80
C MET A 49 1.92 -17.71 14.87
N VAL A 50 2.23 -17.93 16.14
CA VAL A 50 1.32 -17.71 17.28
C VAL A 50 1.94 -16.75 18.31
N ILE A 51 1.12 -16.25 19.23
CA ILE A 51 1.61 -15.48 20.39
C ILE A 51 1.06 -16.07 21.70
N THR A 52 1.84 -16.04 22.77
CA THR A 52 1.38 -16.32 24.15
C THR A 52 1.90 -15.25 25.10
N ASN A 53 1.62 -15.37 26.40
CA ASN A 53 2.00 -14.36 27.39
C ASN A 53 2.99 -14.97 28.39
N ALA A 54 4.24 -14.50 28.35
CA ALA A 54 5.31 -15.01 29.20
C ALA A 54 5.08 -14.69 30.67
N TYR A 55 4.44 -13.57 31.01
CA TYR A 55 4.13 -13.22 32.38
C TYR A 55 3.12 -14.19 33.02
N LEU A 56 2.10 -14.63 32.28
CA LEU A 56 1.16 -15.65 32.76
C LEU A 56 1.85 -16.99 33.02
N ILE A 57 2.82 -17.37 32.19
CA ILE A 57 3.65 -18.56 32.41
C ILE A 57 4.52 -18.36 33.65
N TYR A 58 5.22 -17.22 33.75
CA TYR A 58 6.12 -16.90 34.87
C TYR A 58 5.43 -16.92 36.23
N LYS A 59 4.21 -16.37 36.31
CA LYS A 59 3.44 -16.26 37.55
C LYS A 59 2.84 -17.58 38.01
N ASN A 60 2.54 -18.49 37.09
CA ASN A 60 1.97 -19.79 37.43
C ASN A 60 3.10 -20.81 37.59
N GLN A 61 3.29 -21.31 38.81
CA GLN A 61 4.39 -22.21 39.13
C GLN A 61 4.41 -23.46 38.24
N ASP A 62 3.26 -24.12 38.04
CA ASP A 62 3.18 -25.35 37.23
C ASP A 62 3.54 -25.06 35.76
N LEU A 63 3.02 -23.97 35.19
CA LEU A 63 3.34 -23.58 33.81
C LEU A 63 4.81 -23.18 33.67
N ARG A 64 5.37 -22.47 34.66
CA ARG A 64 6.78 -22.06 34.69
C ARG A 64 7.71 -23.26 34.72
N GLU A 65 7.44 -24.23 35.58
CA GLU A 65 8.24 -25.45 35.69
C GLU A 65 8.22 -26.23 34.37
N ILE A 66 7.04 -26.44 33.77
CA ILE A 66 6.91 -27.11 32.48
C ILE A 66 7.64 -26.35 31.37
N ALA A 67 7.50 -25.01 31.30
CA ALA A 67 8.15 -24.20 30.28
C ALA A 67 9.67 -24.19 30.40
N LEU A 68 10.21 -24.22 31.63
CA LEU A 68 11.66 -24.30 31.87
C LEU A 68 12.22 -25.69 31.59
N GLU A 69 11.46 -26.75 31.84
CA GLU A 69 11.89 -28.13 31.61
C GLU A 69 11.77 -28.53 30.13
N LYS A 70 10.67 -28.17 29.47
CA LYS A 70 10.30 -28.65 28.13
C LYS A 70 10.29 -27.57 27.04
N GLY A 71 10.37 -26.30 27.41
CA GLY A 71 10.22 -25.18 26.49
C GLY A 71 8.78 -24.75 26.27
N VAL A 72 8.61 -23.52 25.76
CA VAL A 72 7.31 -22.90 25.50
C VAL A 72 6.54 -23.61 24.38
N HIS A 73 7.23 -24.12 23.36
CA HIS A 73 6.62 -24.81 22.22
C HIS A 73 5.83 -26.06 22.64
N GLU A 74 6.41 -26.88 23.52
CA GLU A 74 5.74 -28.05 24.11
C GLU A 74 4.58 -27.62 25.00
N LEU A 75 4.75 -26.56 25.81
CA LEU A 75 3.70 -26.06 26.69
C LEU A 75 2.44 -25.63 25.93
N ILE A 76 2.59 -24.92 24.81
CA ILE A 76 1.47 -24.44 23.99
C ILE A 76 1.11 -25.40 22.83
N ASN A 77 1.75 -26.57 22.77
CA ASN A 77 1.58 -27.56 21.73
C ASN A 77 1.65 -26.95 20.31
N PHE A 78 2.70 -26.16 20.04
CA PHE A 78 2.94 -25.51 18.75
C PHE A 78 4.43 -25.46 18.40
N ASN A 79 4.81 -26.16 17.33
CA ASN A 79 6.22 -26.34 16.91
C ASN A 79 6.73 -25.30 15.90
N GLY A 80 5.89 -24.34 15.51
CA GLY A 80 6.25 -23.29 14.56
C GLY A 80 6.71 -21.99 15.24
N PRO A 81 6.95 -20.93 14.45
CA PRO A 81 7.28 -19.59 14.93
C PRO A 81 6.37 -19.08 16.05
N MET A 82 6.92 -18.55 17.13
CA MET A 82 6.11 -18.07 18.25
C MET A 82 6.65 -16.79 18.91
N MET A 83 5.74 -15.92 19.34
CA MET A 83 6.05 -14.68 20.06
C MET A 83 5.57 -14.77 21.51
N THR A 84 6.29 -14.15 22.44
CA THR A 84 5.77 -13.91 23.79
C THR A 84 5.56 -12.43 24.07
N ASP A 85 4.38 -12.08 24.56
CA ASP A 85 4.11 -10.82 25.24
C ASP A 85 4.76 -10.84 26.64
N SER A 86 5.25 -9.69 27.08
CA SER A 86 5.94 -9.46 28.36
C SER A 86 4.98 -9.31 29.55
N GLY A 87 3.68 -9.16 29.30
CA GLY A 87 2.68 -8.92 30.33
C GLY A 87 2.22 -7.48 30.42
N SER A 88 2.60 -6.63 29.46
CA SER A 88 2.18 -5.22 29.38
C SER A 88 0.67 -5.07 29.41
N PHE A 89 -0.09 -6.01 28.80
CA PHE A 89 -1.54 -6.01 28.92
C PHE A 89 -2.03 -6.10 30.38
N GLN A 90 -1.40 -6.94 31.21
CA GLN A 90 -1.70 -7.03 32.64
C GLN A 90 -1.28 -5.76 33.39
N LEU A 91 -0.17 -5.14 33.03
CA LEU A 91 0.22 -3.82 33.56
C LEU A 91 -0.88 -2.78 33.26
N SER A 92 -1.47 -2.81 32.07
CA SER A 92 -2.58 -1.90 31.71
C SER A 92 -3.86 -2.13 32.53
N LEU A 93 -4.15 -3.39 32.90
CA LEU A 93 -5.38 -3.77 33.61
C LEU A 93 -5.27 -3.60 35.13
N TYR A 94 -4.11 -3.95 35.70
CA TYR A 94 -3.90 -4.03 37.15
C TYR A 94 -3.03 -2.91 37.71
N GLY A 95 -2.36 -2.13 36.85
CA GLY A 95 -1.50 -1.01 37.23
C GLY A 95 -0.10 -1.41 37.73
N ASP A 96 0.14 -2.70 37.96
CA ASP A 96 1.43 -3.24 38.39
C ASP A 96 1.61 -4.71 37.98
N ILE A 97 2.87 -5.13 37.84
CA ILE A 97 3.27 -6.53 37.60
C ILE A 97 4.50 -6.87 38.44
N ASP A 98 4.49 -8.08 39.00
CA ASP A 98 5.53 -8.55 39.92
C ASP A 98 6.68 -9.23 39.14
N VAL A 99 7.24 -8.51 38.16
CA VAL A 99 8.41 -8.94 37.39
C VAL A 99 9.14 -7.74 36.80
N SER A 100 10.47 -7.70 36.90
CA SER A 100 11.27 -6.67 36.24
C SER A 100 11.44 -6.93 34.73
N ASN A 101 11.79 -5.89 33.98
CA ASN A 101 12.07 -5.99 32.54
C ASN A 101 13.23 -6.98 32.26
N ARG A 102 14.30 -6.94 33.07
CA ARG A 102 15.39 -7.90 32.98
C ARG A 102 14.93 -9.35 33.20
N GLU A 103 14.19 -9.62 34.27
CA GLU A 103 13.75 -10.98 34.61
C GLU A 103 12.85 -11.58 33.53
N ILE A 104 11.94 -10.79 32.95
CA ILE A 104 11.04 -11.30 31.92
C ILE A 104 11.78 -11.58 30.60
N ILE A 105 12.79 -10.79 30.24
CA ILE A 105 13.63 -11.07 29.05
C ILE A 105 14.44 -12.35 29.24
N GLU A 106 15.13 -12.49 30.37
CA GLU A 106 15.87 -13.71 30.68
C GLU A 106 14.96 -14.95 30.74
N PHE A 107 13.72 -14.78 31.21
CA PHE A 107 12.75 -15.86 31.25
C PHE A 107 12.27 -16.27 29.84
N GLN A 108 11.92 -15.31 28.98
CA GLN A 108 11.52 -15.57 27.59
C GLN A 108 12.61 -16.34 26.83
N GLU A 109 13.87 -15.98 27.04
CA GLU A 109 15.00 -16.69 26.43
C GLU A 109 15.14 -18.12 26.96
N LYS A 110 15.03 -18.32 28.28
CA LYS A 110 15.14 -19.65 28.92
C LYS A 110 14.05 -20.62 28.47
N ILE A 111 12.83 -20.14 28.21
CA ILE A 111 11.72 -20.98 27.74
C ILE A 111 11.76 -21.23 26.23
N GLY A 112 12.73 -20.67 25.51
CA GLY A 112 12.91 -20.91 24.07
C GLY A 112 11.93 -20.12 23.19
N THR A 113 11.55 -18.91 23.59
CA THR A 113 10.79 -17.98 22.73
C THR A 113 11.55 -17.67 21.43
N ASP A 114 10.87 -17.56 20.28
CA ASP A 114 11.52 -17.05 19.05
C ASP A 114 11.65 -15.53 19.05
N ILE A 115 10.56 -14.83 19.33
CA ILE A 115 10.51 -13.36 19.40
C ILE A 115 9.93 -12.92 20.75
N GLY A 116 10.77 -12.35 21.60
CA GLY A 116 10.36 -11.80 22.89
C GLY A 116 9.90 -10.34 22.80
N THR A 117 9.26 -9.87 23.86
CA THR A 117 8.81 -8.48 24.02
C THR A 117 9.49 -7.88 25.25
N SER A 118 9.97 -6.65 25.13
CA SER A 118 10.38 -5.84 26.29
C SER A 118 9.16 -5.39 27.09
N LEU A 119 9.35 -5.02 28.34
CA LEU A 119 8.27 -4.58 29.20
C LEU A 119 7.90 -3.10 28.99
N ASP A 120 7.18 -2.83 27.91
CA ASP A 120 6.68 -1.49 27.57
C ASP A 120 5.58 -0.99 28.53
N ILE A 121 5.35 0.31 28.56
CA ILE A 121 4.21 0.90 29.25
C ILE A 121 3.10 1.17 28.23
N PRO A 122 1.97 0.44 28.27
CA PRO A 122 0.86 0.62 27.34
C PRO A 122 0.02 1.84 27.72
N THR A 123 0.57 3.03 27.46
CA THR A 123 -0.06 4.33 27.73
C THR A 123 -1.45 4.39 27.09
N PRO A 124 -2.53 4.51 27.90
CA PRO A 124 -3.89 4.56 27.36
C PRO A 124 -4.10 5.73 26.39
N PRO A 125 -5.06 5.62 25.46
CA PRO A 125 -5.46 6.75 24.63
C PRO A 125 -5.93 7.96 25.44
N PHE A 126 -5.67 9.16 24.92
CA PHE A 126 -6.19 10.44 25.44
C PHE A 126 -5.76 10.81 26.88
N VAL A 127 -4.69 10.22 27.40
CA VAL A 127 -4.04 10.74 28.62
C VAL A 127 -3.33 12.08 28.35
N SER A 128 -2.88 12.78 29.39
CA SER A 128 -2.14 14.03 29.19
C SER A 128 -0.83 13.79 28.43
N MET A 129 -0.42 14.75 27.60
CA MET A 129 0.81 14.67 26.82
C MET A 129 2.05 14.45 27.71
N GLY A 130 2.13 15.12 28.87
CA GLY A 130 3.23 14.94 29.81
C GLY A 130 3.32 13.51 30.37
N ARG A 131 2.18 12.90 30.71
CA ARG A 131 2.15 11.49 31.14
C ARG A 131 2.55 10.55 29.99
N ALA A 132 2.03 10.80 28.79
CA ALA A 132 2.35 9.98 27.63
C ALA A 132 3.84 10.05 27.26
N GLU A 133 4.45 11.22 27.40
CA GLU A 133 5.89 11.40 27.17
C GLU A 133 6.71 10.67 28.23
N GLU A 134 6.40 10.84 29.52
CA GLU A 134 7.09 10.15 30.63
C GLU A 134 7.05 8.61 30.46
N GLU A 135 5.86 8.05 30.24
CA GLU A 135 5.69 6.60 30.06
C GLU A 135 6.38 6.06 28.80
N MET A 136 6.41 6.86 27.73
CA MET A 136 7.14 6.54 26.49
C MET A 136 8.66 6.54 26.72
N GLU A 137 9.20 7.50 27.47
CA GLU A 137 10.64 7.52 27.80
C GLU A 137 11.06 6.29 28.60
N ILE A 138 10.25 5.87 29.59
CA ILE A 138 10.48 4.62 30.34
C ILE A 138 10.43 3.40 29.41
N THR A 139 9.51 3.39 28.44
CA THR A 139 9.44 2.33 27.42
C THR A 139 10.73 2.26 26.61
N ILE A 140 11.29 3.39 26.18
CA ILE A 140 12.56 3.45 25.44
C ILE A 140 13.73 3.00 26.33
N GLU A 141 13.76 3.40 27.60
CA GLU A 141 14.78 2.96 28.56
C GLU A 141 14.78 1.44 28.74
N ARG A 142 13.60 0.84 28.96
CA ARG A 142 13.45 -0.62 29.09
C ARG A 142 13.77 -1.37 27.80
N ALA A 143 13.51 -0.76 26.65
CA ALA A 143 13.93 -1.31 25.37
C ALA A 143 15.47 -1.38 25.29
N ARG A 144 16.19 -0.33 25.71
CA ARG A 144 17.67 -0.36 25.78
C ARG A 144 18.16 -1.46 26.72
N GLU A 145 17.60 -1.54 27.93
CA GLU A 145 17.96 -2.60 28.89
C GLU A 145 17.72 -4.01 28.30
N ALA A 146 16.61 -4.22 27.57
CA ALA A 146 16.32 -5.51 26.97
C ALA A 146 17.38 -5.95 25.95
N LEU A 147 17.99 -5.01 25.21
CA LEU A 147 19.08 -5.30 24.29
C LEU A 147 20.40 -5.62 24.99
N GLU A 148 20.63 -5.06 26.18
CA GLU A 148 21.80 -5.37 27.01
C GLU A 148 21.68 -6.74 27.68
N VAL A 149 20.44 -7.17 27.98
CA VAL A 149 20.16 -8.42 28.71
C VAL A 149 20.06 -9.64 27.80
N ARG A 150 19.48 -9.51 26.60
CA ARG A 150 19.29 -10.63 25.66
C ARG A 150 20.64 -11.25 25.22
N ASP A 151 20.68 -12.56 25.02
CA ASP A 151 21.80 -13.23 24.33
C ASP A 151 21.51 -13.37 22.83
N LYS A 152 20.55 -14.23 22.45
CA LYS A 152 20.21 -14.58 21.05
C LYS A 152 18.73 -14.42 20.72
N LEU A 153 17.89 -14.22 21.73
CA LEU A 153 16.46 -13.99 21.57
C LEU A 153 16.21 -12.80 20.61
N MET A 154 15.45 -13.02 19.54
CA MET A 154 14.96 -11.90 18.74
C MET A 154 13.99 -11.11 19.61
N LEU A 155 14.01 -9.78 19.51
CA LEU A 155 13.11 -8.94 20.27
C LEU A 155 12.23 -8.09 19.37
N ASN A 156 11.03 -7.82 19.85
CA ASN A 156 10.20 -6.76 19.36
C ASN A 156 10.33 -5.52 20.27
N SER A 157 10.00 -4.34 19.74
CA SER A 157 9.97 -3.08 20.50
C SER A 157 8.68 -2.32 20.23
N VAL A 158 7.89 -2.09 21.27
CA VAL A 158 6.54 -1.58 21.13
C VAL A 158 6.55 -0.04 21.07
N VAL A 159 6.11 0.53 19.95
CA VAL A 159 5.90 1.96 19.80
C VAL A 159 4.74 2.39 20.68
N GLN A 160 4.99 3.35 21.57
CA GLN A 160 4.04 3.97 22.49
C GLN A 160 3.94 5.49 22.25
N GLY A 161 3.19 6.20 23.08
CA GLY A 161 2.95 7.65 22.91
C GLY A 161 1.46 8.04 22.82
N SER A 162 0.56 7.16 23.28
CA SER A 162 -0.89 7.42 23.32
C SER A 162 -1.45 7.82 21.94
N THR A 163 -2.29 8.86 21.87
CA THR A 163 -2.90 9.38 20.64
C THR A 163 -2.14 10.56 20.03
N TYR A 164 -0.88 10.81 20.45
CA TYR A 164 -0.09 11.95 20.01
C TYR A 164 0.86 11.55 18.87
N PRO A 165 0.63 12.02 17.62
CA PRO A 165 1.49 11.68 16.48
C PRO A 165 2.97 12.02 16.71
N SER A 166 3.27 13.15 17.36
CA SER A 166 4.64 13.56 17.65
C SER A 166 5.37 12.60 18.60
N LEU A 167 4.68 12.07 19.63
CA LEU A 167 5.26 11.09 20.54
C LEU A 167 5.41 9.72 19.86
N ARG A 168 4.42 9.33 19.04
CA ARG A 168 4.50 8.10 18.22
C ARG A 168 5.72 8.12 17.29
N ALA A 169 5.93 9.24 16.58
CA ALA A 169 7.11 9.44 15.73
C ALA A 169 8.41 9.38 16.54
N LYS A 170 8.53 10.15 17.63
CA LYS A 170 9.71 10.14 18.52
C LYS A 170 10.06 8.75 19.04
N CYS A 171 9.06 7.98 19.46
CA CYS A 171 9.23 6.61 19.93
C CYS A 171 9.65 5.67 18.79
N ALA A 172 8.99 5.75 17.63
CA ALA A 172 9.31 4.97 16.45
C ALA A 172 10.74 5.21 15.94
N GLU A 173 11.20 6.47 15.86
CA GLU A 173 12.58 6.80 15.49
C GLU A 173 13.59 6.22 16.48
N ALA A 174 13.34 6.42 17.78
CA ALA A 174 14.24 5.94 18.83
C ALA A 174 14.38 4.41 18.80
N LEU A 175 13.26 3.69 18.71
CA LEU A 175 13.24 2.23 18.68
C LEU A 175 13.71 1.67 17.33
N GLY A 176 13.42 2.36 16.23
CA GLY A 176 13.82 1.99 14.87
C GLY A 176 15.34 2.08 14.65
N GLY A 177 16.03 2.96 15.39
CA GLY A 177 17.49 3.04 15.41
C GLY A 177 18.18 1.95 16.25
N MET A 178 17.42 1.08 16.91
CA MET A 178 17.93 0.01 17.76
C MET A 178 17.82 -1.35 17.06
N ASP A 179 18.61 -2.35 17.49
CA ASP A 179 18.62 -3.69 16.86
C ASP A 179 17.43 -4.57 17.30
N PHE A 180 16.22 -4.10 17.05
CA PHE A 180 15.00 -4.89 17.16
C PHE A 180 14.59 -5.49 15.82
N GLN A 181 13.87 -6.60 15.89
CA GLN A 181 13.52 -7.42 14.75
C GLN A 181 12.09 -7.14 14.28
N VAL A 182 11.16 -6.86 15.20
CA VAL A 182 9.76 -6.50 14.90
C VAL A 182 9.40 -5.23 15.66
N HIS A 183 8.56 -4.36 15.09
CA HIS A 183 8.08 -3.16 15.77
C HIS A 183 6.56 -3.18 15.94
N PRO A 184 6.04 -3.58 17.11
CA PRO A 184 4.64 -3.47 17.42
C PRO A 184 4.19 -2.02 17.64
N ILE A 185 2.95 -1.71 17.32
CA ILE A 185 2.27 -0.45 17.60
C ILE A 185 1.28 -0.73 18.73
N GLY A 186 1.63 -0.27 19.93
CA GLY A 186 0.95 -0.64 21.17
C GLY A 186 -0.14 0.32 21.62
N ALA A 187 -0.89 -0.12 22.65
CA ALA A 187 -1.97 0.62 23.31
C ALA A 187 -3.09 1.11 22.38
N VAL A 188 -3.32 0.42 21.26
CA VAL A 188 -4.36 0.74 20.27
C VAL A 188 -5.65 -0.05 20.42
N VAL A 189 -5.67 -1.11 21.26
CA VAL A 189 -6.87 -1.93 21.51
C VAL A 189 -8.08 -1.07 21.93
N PRO A 190 -7.97 -0.12 22.88
CA PRO A 190 -9.13 0.69 23.26
C PRO A 190 -9.65 1.57 22.11
N LEU A 191 -8.80 1.99 21.18
CA LEU A 191 -9.24 2.72 19.97
C LEU A 191 -10.07 1.82 19.06
N MET A 192 -9.67 0.55 18.88
CA MET A 192 -10.42 -0.40 18.06
C MET A 192 -11.75 -0.79 18.69
N GLU A 193 -11.79 -1.01 20.01
CA GLU A 193 -13.02 -1.35 20.75
C GLU A 193 -14.03 -0.19 20.78
N SER A 194 -13.53 1.05 20.81
CA SER A 194 -14.36 2.27 20.75
C SER A 194 -14.56 2.82 19.33
N TYR A 195 -14.16 2.05 18.31
CA TYR A 195 -14.30 2.38 16.88
C TYR A 195 -13.67 3.73 16.48
N GLN A 196 -12.64 4.18 17.20
CA GLN A 196 -11.89 5.42 16.96
C GLN A 196 -10.87 5.27 15.82
N TYR A 197 -11.33 4.78 14.66
CA TYR A 197 -10.45 4.43 13.54
C TYR A 197 -9.73 5.63 12.91
N SER A 198 -10.33 6.82 12.94
CA SER A 198 -9.67 8.05 12.46
C SER A 198 -8.48 8.47 13.32
N THR A 199 -8.49 8.12 14.61
CA THR A 199 -7.36 8.31 15.54
C THR A 199 -6.35 7.18 15.38
N LEU A 200 -6.84 5.95 15.19
CA LEU A 200 -6.00 4.79 14.87
C LEU A 200 -5.17 5.04 13.60
N LEU A 201 -5.77 5.64 12.56
CA LEU A 201 -5.05 6.05 11.36
C LEU A 201 -3.84 6.93 11.68
N ASP A 202 -4.05 8.01 12.44
CA ASP A 202 -2.96 8.94 12.79
C ASP A 202 -1.86 8.23 13.60
N VAL A 203 -2.24 7.35 14.52
CA VAL A 203 -1.30 6.56 15.33
C VAL A 203 -0.49 5.60 14.47
N ILE A 204 -1.13 4.88 13.54
CA ILE A 204 -0.45 3.95 12.63
C ILE A 204 0.49 4.73 11.72
N MET A 205 0.01 5.76 11.02
CA MET A 205 0.83 6.52 10.07
C MET A 205 2.03 7.18 10.76
N ALA A 206 1.82 7.85 11.89
CA ALA A 206 2.93 8.48 12.64
C ALA A 206 3.98 7.48 13.12
N SER A 207 3.59 6.23 13.41
CA SER A 207 4.55 5.18 13.77
C SER A 207 5.25 4.62 12.53
N VAL A 208 4.48 4.25 11.52
CA VAL A 208 4.94 3.54 10.32
C VAL A 208 5.84 4.40 9.43
N GLU A 209 5.64 5.71 9.41
CA GLU A 209 6.50 6.69 8.70
C GLU A 209 7.92 6.75 9.27
N HIS A 210 8.09 6.43 10.56
CA HIS A 210 9.36 6.59 11.27
C HIS A 210 10.00 5.25 11.69
N LEU A 211 9.37 4.14 11.32
CA LEU A 211 9.89 2.79 11.54
C LEU A 211 10.61 2.29 10.28
N PRO A 212 11.76 1.61 10.42
CA PRO A 212 12.51 1.10 9.28
C PRO A 212 11.67 0.13 8.44
N ASP A 213 11.66 0.32 7.12
CA ASP A 213 10.94 -0.56 6.21
C ASP A 213 11.47 -2.00 6.23
N SER A 214 12.75 -2.21 6.53
CA SER A 214 13.33 -3.56 6.57
C SER A 214 12.83 -4.45 7.72
N ARG A 215 11.95 -3.92 8.60
CA ARG A 215 11.41 -4.64 9.76
C ARG A 215 9.89 -4.77 9.68
N PRO A 216 9.33 -5.94 10.04
CA PRO A 216 7.88 -6.11 10.15
C PRO A 216 7.25 -5.19 11.19
N ARG A 217 6.09 -4.63 10.85
CA ARG A 217 5.27 -3.75 11.69
C ARG A 217 4.08 -4.53 12.23
N HIS A 218 3.88 -4.54 13.54
CA HIS A 218 2.86 -5.36 14.20
C HIS A 218 1.76 -4.50 14.83
N LEU A 219 0.52 -4.56 14.34
CA LEU A 219 -0.58 -3.87 15.00
C LEU A 219 -1.07 -4.69 16.19
N MET A 220 -0.64 -4.32 17.40
CA MET A 220 -0.81 -5.17 18.58
C MET A 220 -2.25 -5.18 19.09
N GLY A 221 -2.79 -6.38 19.33
CA GLY A 221 -4.17 -6.66 19.74
C GLY A 221 -5.22 -6.49 18.64
N ALA A 222 -4.79 -6.21 17.40
CA ALA A 222 -5.69 -6.04 16.26
C ALA A 222 -6.14 -7.39 15.71
N GLY A 223 -7.37 -7.78 16.04
CA GLY A 223 -7.87 -9.13 15.77
C GLY A 223 -9.19 -9.28 15.04
N HIS A 224 -9.88 -8.17 14.82
CA HIS A 224 -11.18 -8.18 14.18
C HIS A 224 -11.01 -8.10 12.65
N PRO A 225 -11.57 -9.01 11.85
CA PRO A 225 -11.35 -9.06 10.39
C PRO A 225 -11.64 -7.75 9.65
N MET A 226 -12.68 -7.02 10.11
CA MET A 226 -13.08 -5.71 9.58
C MET A 226 -11.94 -4.68 9.43
N ILE A 227 -10.88 -4.72 10.24
CA ILE A 227 -9.80 -3.72 10.18
C ILE A 227 -8.55 -4.18 9.41
N PHE A 228 -8.46 -5.47 9.03
CA PHE A 228 -7.21 -6.02 8.51
C PHE A 228 -6.79 -5.36 7.20
N SER A 229 -7.70 -5.22 6.23
CA SER A 229 -7.35 -4.61 4.94
C SER A 229 -6.91 -3.17 5.10
N PHE A 230 -7.57 -2.43 5.99
CA PHE A 230 -7.24 -1.04 6.31
C PHE A 230 -5.83 -0.94 6.90
N ALA A 231 -5.53 -1.69 7.97
CA ALA A 231 -4.22 -1.68 8.60
C ALA A 231 -3.09 -2.17 7.66
N VAL A 232 -3.35 -3.18 6.83
CA VAL A 232 -2.37 -3.63 5.82
C VAL A 232 -2.12 -2.54 4.78
N ALA A 233 -3.15 -1.84 4.30
CA ALA A 233 -2.98 -0.74 3.34
C ALA A 233 -2.17 0.44 3.90
N LEU A 234 -2.11 0.56 5.24
CA LEU A 234 -1.27 1.51 5.97
C LEU A 234 0.14 0.97 6.30
N GLY A 235 0.47 -0.26 5.88
CA GLY A 235 1.81 -0.83 6.04
C GLY A 235 2.01 -1.75 7.25
N CYS A 236 0.96 -2.19 7.94
CA CYS A 236 1.07 -3.21 8.99
C CYS A 236 1.25 -4.63 8.39
N ASP A 237 2.17 -5.40 8.96
CA ASP A 237 2.58 -6.73 8.49
C ASP A 237 2.07 -7.87 9.40
N LEU A 238 1.94 -7.62 10.70
CA LEU A 238 1.56 -8.62 11.69
C LEU A 238 0.36 -8.14 12.52
N PHE A 239 -0.46 -9.10 12.92
CA PHE A 239 -1.65 -8.92 13.74
C PHE A 239 -1.66 -10.00 14.81
N ASP A 240 -2.18 -9.72 16.00
CA ASP A 240 -2.42 -10.74 17.01
C ASP A 240 -3.80 -10.62 17.64
N SER A 241 -4.35 -11.74 18.10
CA SER A 241 -5.64 -11.68 18.76
C SER A 241 -6.05 -12.85 19.63
N ALA A 242 -6.61 -12.50 20.80
CA ALA A 242 -7.47 -13.37 21.60
C ALA A 242 -8.96 -13.24 21.22
N ALA A 243 -9.34 -12.33 20.33
CA ALA A 243 -10.73 -12.04 19.97
C ALA A 243 -11.46 -13.28 19.46
N TYR A 244 -10.80 -14.17 18.71
CA TYR A 244 -11.44 -15.38 18.19
C TYR A 244 -12.08 -16.25 19.29
N ILE A 245 -11.43 -16.36 20.46
CA ILE A 245 -11.91 -17.16 21.59
C ILE A 245 -12.71 -16.31 22.58
N LEU A 246 -12.32 -15.06 22.83
CA LEU A 246 -13.08 -14.16 23.72
C LEU A 246 -14.48 -13.87 23.17
N TYR A 247 -14.60 -13.63 21.86
CA TYR A 247 -15.91 -13.40 21.24
C TYR A 247 -16.74 -14.68 21.24
N ALA A 248 -16.12 -15.83 21.00
CA ALA A 248 -16.82 -17.11 21.10
C ALA A 248 -17.35 -17.39 22.50
N GLN A 249 -16.58 -17.04 23.55
CA GLN A 249 -17.01 -17.12 24.95
C GLN A 249 -18.20 -16.20 25.25
N ASP A 250 -18.39 -15.14 24.48
CA ASP A 250 -19.54 -14.23 24.56
C ASP A 250 -20.65 -14.57 23.55
N ASP A 251 -20.59 -15.75 22.92
CA ASP A 251 -21.52 -16.16 21.85
C ASP A 251 -21.56 -15.19 20.65
N ARG A 252 -20.40 -14.64 20.29
CA ARG A 252 -20.21 -13.71 19.17
C ARG A 252 -19.40 -14.33 18.03
N LEU A 253 -19.83 -14.03 16.81
CA LEU A 253 -19.22 -14.45 15.55
C LEU A 253 -18.56 -13.24 14.87
N LEU A 254 -17.26 -13.36 14.59
CA LEU A 254 -16.47 -12.40 13.83
C LEU A 254 -16.76 -12.55 12.33
N MET A 255 -16.90 -11.41 11.66
CA MET A 255 -17.05 -11.30 10.22
C MET A 255 -16.28 -10.07 9.67
N PRO A 256 -15.94 -10.04 8.36
CA PRO A 256 -15.30 -8.87 7.75
C PRO A 256 -16.18 -7.61 7.77
N ASP A 257 -17.48 -7.77 7.95
CA ASP A 257 -18.48 -6.70 8.03
C ASP A 257 -18.92 -6.35 9.45
N GLY A 258 -18.36 -7.02 10.47
CA GLY A 258 -18.62 -6.68 11.86
C GLY A 258 -18.70 -7.91 12.74
N THR A 259 -19.52 -7.82 13.78
CA THR A 259 -19.73 -8.90 14.74
C THR A 259 -21.21 -9.23 14.84
N TYR A 260 -21.54 -10.51 14.72
CA TYR A 260 -22.89 -11.01 15.01
C TYR A 260 -22.94 -11.59 16.42
N LYS A 261 -24.09 -11.43 17.08
CA LYS A 261 -24.40 -12.19 18.29
C LYS A 261 -25.24 -13.40 17.92
N LEU A 262 -24.89 -14.58 18.42
CA LEU A 262 -25.60 -15.82 18.12
C LEU A 262 -27.09 -15.74 18.50
N GLU A 263 -27.42 -15.05 19.59
CA GLU A 263 -28.81 -14.82 20.03
C GLU A 263 -29.69 -14.16 18.96
N ASN A 264 -29.10 -13.36 18.06
CA ASN A 264 -29.82 -12.60 17.04
C ASN A 264 -29.81 -13.25 15.65
N LEU A 265 -29.03 -14.32 15.44
CA LEU A 265 -28.89 -14.95 14.12
C LEU A 265 -30.12 -15.79 13.75
N VAL A 266 -30.74 -15.50 12.62
CA VAL A 266 -31.79 -16.36 12.06
C VAL A 266 -31.17 -17.44 11.15
N GLU A 267 -30.09 -17.11 10.46
CA GLU A 267 -29.35 -17.96 9.52
C GLU A 267 -27.85 -17.83 9.77
N MET A 268 -27.05 -18.83 9.40
CA MET A 268 -25.60 -18.74 9.49
C MET A 268 -25.02 -17.78 8.42
N PRO A 269 -24.12 -16.85 8.79
CA PRO A 269 -23.73 -15.75 7.91
C PRO A 269 -22.58 -16.09 6.94
N CYS A 270 -22.19 -17.36 6.82
CA CYS A 270 -20.96 -17.74 6.13
C CYS A 270 -20.99 -19.15 5.53
N SER A 271 -19.91 -19.57 4.86
CA SER A 271 -19.77 -20.91 4.27
C SER A 271 -18.62 -21.73 4.87
N CYS A 272 -18.18 -21.41 6.10
CA CYS A 272 -17.16 -22.19 6.80
C CYS A 272 -17.73 -23.56 7.24
N PRO A 273 -16.88 -24.53 7.63
CA PRO A 273 -17.34 -25.84 8.09
C PRO A 273 -18.36 -25.80 9.23
N ILE A 274 -18.36 -24.74 10.05
CA ILE A 274 -19.35 -24.57 11.13
C ILE A 274 -20.68 -24.07 10.55
N CYS A 275 -20.65 -22.98 9.78
CA CYS A 275 -21.85 -22.39 9.18
C CYS A 275 -22.60 -23.37 8.23
N ASN A 276 -21.89 -24.29 7.56
CA ASN A 276 -22.52 -25.25 6.65
C ASN A 276 -23.15 -26.47 7.34
N ASN A 277 -22.76 -26.78 8.59
CA ASN A 277 -23.18 -28.01 9.28
C ASN A 277 -24.12 -27.76 10.46
N TYR A 278 -24.29 -26.51 10.89
CA TYR A 278 -25.12 -26.15 12.04
C TYR A 278 -26.01 -24.96 11.69
N HIS A 279 -27.24 -24.97 12.20
CA HIS A 279 -28.13 -23.82 12.21
C HIS A 279 -27.90 -23.00 13.50
N PRO A 280 -28.23 -21.69 13.55
CA PRO A 280 -28.06 -20.90 14.79
C PRO A 280 -28.75 -21.50 16.01
N GLU A 281 -29.91 -22.14 15.83
CA GLU A 281 -30.66 -22.76 16.92
C GLU A 281 -29.97 -24.01 17.48
N ASP A 282 -29.33 -24.81 16.62
CA ASP A 282 -28.52 -25.96 17.06
C ASP A 282 -27.41 -25.47 18.01
N LEU A 283 -26.72 -24.41 17.61
CA LEU A 283 -25.66 -23.81 18.41
C LEU A 283 -26.21 -23.26 19.73
N ARG A 284 -27.36 -22.58 19.76
CA ARG A 284 -27.94 -22.05 21.02
C ARG A 284 -28.27 -23.14 22.03
N GLN A 285 -28.74 -24.29 21.56
CA GLN A 285 -29.11 -25.42 22.41
C GLN A 285 -27.90 -26.21 22.91
N MET A 286 -26.72 -26.03 22.34
CA MET A 286 -25.49 -26.69 22.79
C MET A 286 -25.01 -26.19 24.15
N LYS A 287 -24.28 -27.05 24.84
CA LYS A 287 -23.53 -26.69 26.05
C LYS A 287 -22.52 -25.59 25.72
N LYS A 288 -22.30 -24.69 26.69
CA LYS A 288 -21.46 -23.51 26.50
C LYS A 288 -20.05 -23.83 25.98
N ASP A 289 -19.41 -24.88 26.49
CA ASP A 289 -18.05 -25.24 26.09
C ASP A 289 -17.98 -25.76 24.65
N GLU A 290 -18.92 -26.63 24.26
CA GLU A 290 -19.03 -27.15 22.88
C GLU A 290 -19.33 -26.01 21.90
N ARG A 291 -20.29 -25.15 22.26
CA ARG A 291 -20.66 -23.96 21.48
C ARG A 291 -19.49 -23.01 21.30
N THR A 292 -18.82 -22.64 22.40
CA THR A 292 -17.64 -21.76 22.40
C THR A 292 -16.56 -22.32 21.49
N LYS A 293 -16.31 -23.64 21.55
CA LYS A 293 -15.35 -24.29 20.66
C LYS A 293 -15.72 -24.08 19.19
N LEU A 294 -16.96 -24.38 18.79
CA LEU A 294 -17.41 -24.22 17.40
C LEU A 294 -17.38 -22.77 16.92
N LEU A 295 -17.82 -21.82 17.75
CA LEU A 295 -17.76 -20.39 17.42
C LEU A 295 -16.33 -19.88 17.27
N ALA A 296 -15.40 -20.35 18.10
CA ALA A 296 -13.99 -20.01 17.98
C ALA A 296 -13.35 -20.60 16.70
N GLN A 297 -13.78 -21.80 16.28
CA GLN A 297 -13.37 -22.39 15.00
C GLN A 297 -13.90 -21.56 13.81
N HIS A 298 -15.15 -21.11 13.87
CA HIS A 298 -15.72 -20.16 12.89
C HIS A 298 -14.88 -18.88 12.84
N ASN A 299 -14.63 -18.26 13.99
CA ASN A 299 -13.87 -17.01 14.08
C ASN A 299 -12.47 -17.15 13.46
N LEU A 300 -11.75 -18.23 13.74
CA LEU A 300 -10.45 -18.51 13.11
C LEU A 300 -10.58 -18.69 11.59
N HIS A 301 -11.55 -19.48 11.12
CA HIS A 301 -11.77 -19.68 9.68
C HIS A 301 -11.98 -18.35 8.95
N ILE A 302 -12.80 -17.46 9.51
CA ILE A 302 -13.10 -16.16 8.92
C ILE A 302 -11.89 -15.24 8.95
N SER A 303 -11.21 -15.10 10.09
CA SER A 303 -10.04 -14.22 10.21
C SER A 303 -8.91 -14.64 9.26
N PHE A 304 -8.61 -15.93 9.15
CA PHE A 304 -7.60 -16.41 8.21
C PHE A 304 -8.06 -16.33 6.75
N ALA A 305 -9.36 -16.47 6.47
CA ALA A 305 -9.89 -16.24 5.13
C ALA A 305 -9.69 -14.78 4.70
N GLU A 306 -9.93 -13.82 5.59
CA GLU A 306 -9.72 -12.40 5.32
C GLU A 306 -8.24 -12.09 5.02
N ILE A 307 -7.30 -12.62 5.82
CA ILE A 307 -5.85 -12.48 5.54
C ILE A 307 -5.48 -13.04 4.16
N ARG A 308 -6.06 -14.18 3.75
CA ARG A 308 -5.83 -14.73 2.40
C ARG A 308 -6.42 -13.85 1.30
N GLN A 309 -7.60 -13.27 1.51
CA GLN A 309 -8.21 -12.34 0.57
C GLN A 309 -7.35 -11.08 0.39
N ILE A 310 -6.80 -10.54 1.48
CA ILE A 310 -5.90 -9.38 1.45
C ILE A 310 -4.63 -9.70 0.65
N LYS A 311 -4.00 -10.85 0.90
CA LYS A 311 -2.81 -11.29 0.14
C LYS A 311 -3.11 -11.40 -1.36
N GLN A 312 -4.27 -11.95 -1.72
CA GLN A 312 -4.69 -12.03 -3.12
C GLN A 312 -4.95 -10.65 -3.71
N ALA A 313 -5.62 -9.76 -2.97
CA ALA A 313 -5.91 -8.40 -3.40
C ALA A 313 -4.62 -7.62 -3.73
N MET A 314 -3.59 -7.76 -2.88
CA MET A 314 -2.28 -7.18 -3.13
C MET A 314 -1.58 -7.76 -4.36
N ALA A 315 -1.71 -9.07 -4.58
CA ALA A 315 -1.13 -9.72 -5.76
C ALA A 315 -1.80 -9.28 -7.07
N ASP A 316 -3.08 -8.91 -7.01
CA ASP A 316 -3.87 -8.41 -8.14
C ASP A 316 -3.80 -6.89 -8.28
N GLY A 317 -3.41 -6.17 -7.24
CA GLY A 317 -3.29 -4.71 -7.23
C GLY A 317 -4.62 -3.99 -6.97
N ASN A 318 -5.51 -4.59 -6.16
CA ASN A 318 -6.81 -4.01 -5.82
C ASN A 318 -7.09 -3.93 -4.30
N LEU A 319 -6.03 -3.79 -3.49
CA LEU A 319 -6.16 -3.63 -2.04
C LEU A 319 -6.96 -2.38 -1.68
N TRP A 320 -6.82 -1.27 -2.39
CA TRP A 320 -7.61 -0.07 -2.14
C TRP A 320 -9.11 -0.28 -2.40
N GLU A 321 -9.48 -0.99 -3.48
CA GLU A 321 -10.87 -1.40 -3.72
C GLU A 321 -11.41 -2.26 -2.58
N MET A 322 -10.59 -3.16 -2.04
CA MET A 322 -10.96 -3.96 -0.87
C MET A 322 -11.16 -3.07 0.37
N VAL A 323 -10.26 -2.13 0.64
CA VAL A 323 -10.37 -1.18 1.76
C VAL A 323 -11.66 -0.37 1.66
N GLU A 324 -11.95 0.23 0.50
CA GLU A 324 -13.16 1.04 0.31
C GLU A 324 -14.44 0.22 0.45
N ARG A 325 -14.45 -1.03 -0.01
CA ARG A 325 -15.57 -1.95 0.22
C ARG A 325 -15.76 -2.26 1.70
N ARG A 326 -14.68 -2.59 2.42
CA ARG A 326 -14.74 -2.88 3.87
C ARG A 326 -15.09 -1.66 4.70
N ALA A 327 -14.69 -0.47 4.27
CA ALA A 327 -14.98 0.78 4.95
C ALA A 327 -16.48 1.07 5.08
N ARG A 328 -17.30 0.57 4.13
CA ARG A 328 -18.75 0.76 4.17
C ARG A 328 -19.47 -0.06 5.25
N ASN A 329 -18.76 -0.98 5.89
CA ASN A 329 -19.31 -1.79 6.96
C ASN A 329 -19.52 -0.98 8.25
N HIS A 330 -18.82 0.15 8.45
CA HIS A 330 -18.97 0.98 9.64
C HIS A 330 -18.69 2.48 9.37
N PRO A 331 -19.55 3.42 9.80
CA PRO A 331 -19.37 4.85 9.57
C PRO A 331 -18.00 5.41 10.02
N TYR A 332 -17.52 5.02 11.21
CA TYR A 332 -16.22 5.51 11.69
C TYR A 332 -15.02 4.90 10.94
N LEU A 333 -15.18 3.72 10.32
CA LEU A 333 -14.12 3.18 9.45
C LEU A 333 -14.10 3.95 8.13
N LEU A 334 -15.28 4.31 7.63
CA LEU A 334 -15.41 5.19 6.50
C LEU A 334 -14.78 6.58 6.76
N ASP A 335 -15.03 7.19 7.91
CA ASP A 335 -14.41 8.47 8.26
C ASP A 335 -12.88 8.38 8.29
N ALA A 336 -12.34 7.25 8.77
CA ALA A 336 -10.90 7.00 8.72
C ALA A 336 -10.37 6.92 7.29
N VAL A 337 -11.08 6.23 6.38
CA VAL A 337 -10.70 6.15 4.96
C VAL A 337 -10.78 7.52 4.27
N ARG A 338 -11.79 8.34 4.58
CA ARG A 338 -11.88 9.73 4.08
C ARG A 338 -10.69 10.58 4.51
N LYS A 339 -10.21 10.35 5.74
CA LYS A 339 -9.06 11.07 6.31
C LYS A 339 -7.72 10.69 5.66
N LEU A 340 -7.64 9.61 4.87
CA LEU A 340 -6.43 9.21 4.16
C LEU A 340 -5.88 10.30 3.23
N GLY A 341 -6.72 11.22 2.74
CA GLY A 341 -6.27 12.36 1.93
C GLY A 341 -5.20 13.22 2.61
N LYS A 342 -5.13 13.23 3.95
CA LYS A 342 -4.06 13.87 4.73
C LYS A 342 -2.68 13.26 4.47
N TYR A 343 -2.64 11.96 4.15
CA TYR A 343 -1.44 11.15 3.98
C TYR A 343 -1.17 10.78 2.51
N LYS A 344 -1.83 11.44 1.54
CA LYS A 344 -1.78 11.06 0.12
C LYS A 344 -0.36 11.01 -0.46
N GLN A 345 0.49 11.97 -0.08
CA GLN A 345 1.88 12.05 -0.54
C GLN A 345 2.70 10.87 0.00
N GLU A 346 2.58 10.60 1.29
CA GLU A 346 3.23 9.47 1.94
C GLU A 346 2.78 8.12 1.36
N LEU A 347 1.48 7.96 1.13
CA LEU A 347 0.95 6.73 0.52
C LEU A 347 1.39 6.58 -0.94
N GLU A 348 1.55 7.68 -1.68
CA GLU A 348 2.03 7.65 -3.07
C GLU A 348 3.44 7.11 -3.21
N MET A 349 4.32 7.39 -2.24
CA MET A 349 5.71 6.90 -2.24
C MET A 349 5.82 5.37 -2.23
N TYR A 350 4.83 4.68 -1.69
CA TYR A 350 4.86 3.22 -1.51
C TYR A 350 3.96 2.48 -2.49
N ASP A 351 2.93 3.15 -3.00
CA ASP A 351 1.97 2.59 -3.94
C ASP A 351 2.61 2.34 -5.32
N PRO A 352 2.53 1.12 -5.89
CA PRO A 352 3.06 0.85 -7.22
C PRO A 352 2.30 1.64 -8.30
N PRO A 353 2.99 2.34 -9.24
CA PRO A 353 2.36 3.15 -10.27
C PRO A 353 1.62 2.34 -11.32
N TYR A 354 1.85 1.03 -11.41
CA TYR A 354 1.23 0.15 -12.40
C TYR A 354 0.71 -1.12 -11.74
N LYS A 355 -0.60 -1.40 -11.90
CA LYS A 355 -1.28 -2.53 -11.27
C LYS A 355 -1.86 -3.49 -12.31
N LYS A 356 -2.34 -4.67 -11.88
CA LYS A 356 -2.92 -5.65 -12.81
C LYS A 356 -4.42 -5.42 -13.00
N SER A 357 -5.12 -5.06 -11.93
CA SER A 357 -6.52 -4.60 -11.99
C SER A 357 -6.63 -3.19 -12.55
N ALA A 358 -7.83 -2.87 -13.03
CA ALA A 358 -8.22 -1.50 -13.32
C ALA A 358 -8.50 -0.75 -12.01
N PHE A 359 -8.36 0.58 -12.06
CA PHE A 359 -8.77 1.47 -10.98
C PHE A 359 -10.29 1.60 -10.98
N PHE A 360 -10.95 1.32 -9.85
CA PHE A 360 -12.40 1.54 -9.73
C PHE A 360 -12.70 2.75 -8.84
N TYR A 361 -13.36 3.74 -9.43
CA TYR A 361 -13.94 4.84 -8.68
C TYR A 361 -15.22 4.35 -7.99
N SER A 362 -15.14 4.08 -6.68
CA SER A 362 -16.27 3.54 -5.90
C SER A 362 -16.96 4.59 -5.02
N GLY A 363 -16.37 5.79 -4.92
CA GLY A 363 -16.90 6.93 -4.21
C GLY A 363 -15.84 8.02 -4.00
N PRO A 364 -16.18 9.11 -3.29
CA PRO A 364 -15.30 10.27 -3.09
C PRO A 364 -13.94 9.94 -2.49
N GLU A 365 -13.85 8.85 -1.71
CA GLU A 365 -12.62 8.37 -1.10
C GLU A 365 -11.58 7.96 -2.16
N SER A 366 -12.02 7.49 -3.32
CA SER A 366 -11.15 7.11 -4.44
C SER A 366 -10.36 8.29 -5.00
N LEU A 367 -10.87 9.53 -4.88
CA LEU A 367 -10.18 10.74 -5.33
C LEU A 367 -8.88 11.02 -4.55
N ASN A 368 -8.79 10.49 -3.33
CA ASN A 368 -7.62 10.67 -2.46
C ASN A 368 -6.57 9.58 -2.63
N ARG A 369 -6.78 8.63 -3.56
CA ARG A 369 -5.85 7.52 -3.76
C ARG A 369 -4.56 7.97 -4.45
N PRO A 370 -3.43 7.28 -4.16
CA PRO A 370 -2.13 7.53 -4.79
C PRO A 370 -2.14 7.70 -6.30
N GLU A 371 -2.91 6.90 -7.03
CA GLU A 371 -2.91 6.92 -8.49
C GLU A 371 -3.46 8.23 -9.06
N VAL A 372 -4.49 8.81 -8.42
CA VAL A 372 -5.07 10.10 -8.81
C VAL A 372 -4.09 11.22 -8.52
N TYR A 373 -3.55 11.25 -7.30
CA TYR A 373 -2.55 12.24 -6.90
C TYR A 373 -1.32 12.21 -7.81
N ARG A 374 -0.75 11.03 -8.06
CA ARG A 374 0.40 10.82 -8.95
C ARG A 374 0.11 11.31 -10.37
N HIS A 375 -1.09 11.04 -10.90
CA HIS A 375 -1.42 11.49 -12.24
C HIS A 375 -1.41 13.02 -12.35
N LEU A 376 -2.04 13.71 -11.40
CA LEU A 376 -2.08 15.17 -11.38
C LEU A 376 -0.68 15.79 -11.29
N GLU A 377 0.21 15.24 -10.46
CA GLU A 377 1.61 15.67 -10.38
C GLU A 377 2.37 15.41 -11.69
N ARG A 378 2.12 14.27 -12.35
CA ARG A 378 2.81 13.92 -13.61
C ARG A 378 2.35 14.75 -14.81
N LEU A 379 1.22 15.45 -14.74
CA LEU A 379 0.78 16.34 -15.82
C LEU A 379 1.78 17.49 -16.03
N GLU A 380 2.46 17.95 -14.98
CA GLU A 380 3.49 19.00 -15.08
C GLU A 380 4.71 18.57 -15.89
N ARG A 381 4.90 17.26 -16.11
CA ARG A 381 6.02 16.73 -16.89
C ARG A 381 5.81 16.87 -18.39
N LEU A 382 4.56 17.02 -18.83
CA LEU A 382 4.19 16.97 -20.23
C LEU A 382 4.56 18.28 -20.95
N PRO A 383 4.90 18.21 -22.25
CA PRO A 383 5.12 19.41 -23.05
C PRO A 383 3.87 20.31 -23.08
N HIS A 384 4.07 21.60 -22.84
CA HIS A 384 2.99 22.58 -22.87
C HIS A 384 2.68 23.02 -24.32
N ARG A 385 1.40 23.16 -24.64
CA ARG A 385 0.91 23.77 -25.89
C ARG A 385 0.12 25.04 -25.57
N GLU A 386 0.06 25.98 -26.51
CA GLU A 386 -0.58 27.29 -26.27
C GLU A 386 -2.11 27.20 -26.20
N ARG A 387 -2.70 26.25 -26.92
CA ARG A 387 -4.15 26.10 -27.06
C ARG A 387 -4.62 24.78 -26.48
N LEU A 388 -5.79 24.77 -25.86
CA LEU A 388 -6.39 23.59 -25.24
C LEU A 388 -7.82 23.38 -25.73
N LEU A 389 -8.14 22.16 -26.16
CA LEU A 389 -9.49 21.66 -26.37
C LEU A 389 -9.83 20.59 -25.33
N ILE A 390 -10.90 20.80 -24.56
CA ILE A 390 -11.42 19.85 -23.58
C ILE A 390 -12.70 19.20 -24.11
N LEU A 391 -12.69 17.86 -24.15
CA LEU A 391 -13.79 17.00 -24.60
C LEU A 391 -14.43 16.25 -23.41
N PRO A 392 -15.72 15.86 -23.53
CA PRO A 392 -16.45 15.17 -22.47
C PRO A 392 -16.00 13.70 -22.34
N PRO A 393 -16.31 13.01 -21.23
CA PRO A 393 -16.07 11.59 -21.09
C PRO A 393 -16.62 10.80 -22.29
N ALA A 394 -15.83 9.83 -22.77
CA ALA A 394 -16.19 8.96 -23.87
C ALA A 394 -15.70 7.52 -23.62
N GLU A 395 -15.99 6.61 -24.55
CA GLU A 395 -15.47 5.24 -24.49
C GLU A 395 -13.93 5.24 -24.56
N LYS A 396 -13.29 4.43 -23.71
CA LYS A 396 -11.83 4.34 -23.60
C LYS A 396 -11.26 3.25 -24.53
N PRO A 397 -10.10 3.47 -25.16
CA PRO A 397 -9.26 4.67 -25.05
C PRO A 397 -9.82 5.83 -25.90
N TYR A 398 -9.83 7.02 -25.31
CA TYR A 398 -10.57 8.19 -25.80
C TYR A 398 -10.19 8.62 -27.22
N HIS A 399 -8.92 8.48 -27.62
CA HIS A 399 -8.45 8.84 -28.96
C HIS A 399 -9.21 8.09 -30.07
N LYS A 400 -9.89 6.97 -29.75
CA LYS A 400 -10.69 6.23 -30.72
C LYS A 400 -12.10 6.79 -30.92
N HIS A 401 -12.59 7.60 -29.99
CA HIS A 401 -13.99 7.99 -29.87
C HIS A 401 -14.17 9.51 -29.87
N ILE A 402 -13.35 10.22 -30.64
CA ILE A 402 -13.50 11.65 -30.90
C ILE A 402 -14.60 11.85 -31.94
N ASP A 403 -15.64 12.56 -31.56
CA ASP A 403 -16.77 12.90 -32.43
C ASP A 403 -16.48 14.21 -33.19
N THR A 404 -16.60 14.18 -34.52
CA THR A 404 -16.36 15.33 -35.41
C THR A 404 -17.66 16.04 -35.81
N ASP A 405 -18.79 15.70 -35.19
CA ASP A 405 -20.07 16.35 -35.44
C ASP A 405 -20.08 17.82 -34.96
N LEU A 406 -21.05 18.59 -35.47
CA LEU A 406 -21.25 19.97 -35.06
C LEU A 406 -21.73 20.02 -33.60
N GLU A 407 -21.00 20.75 -32.76
CA GLU A 407 -21.28 20.94 -31.34
C GLU A 407 -21.01 22.39 -30.94
N ILE A 408 -21.63 22.86 -29.85
CA ILE A 408 -21.33 24.15 -29.26
C ILE A 408 -20.04 24.02 -28.44
N PHE A 409 -19.07 24.87 -28.75
CA PHE A 409 -17.83 25.01 -28.00
C PHE A 409 -17.76 26.39 -27.35
N PHE A 410 -17.37 26.43 -26.08
CA PHE A 410 -17.14 27.65 -25.30
C PHE A 410 -15.66 27.98 -25.26
N SER A 411 -15.29 29.25 -25.45
CA SER A 411 -13.89 29.68 -25.44
C SER A 411 -13.67 31.02 -24.74
N ASN A 412 -12.42 31.25 -24.33
CA ASN A 412 -11.92 32.55 -23.86
C ASN A 412 -11.58 33.51 -25.02
N THR A 413 -11.55 33.01 -26.26
CA THR A 413 -11.39 33.81 -27.48
C THR A 413 -12.64 33.74 -28.37
N PHE A 414 -12.73 34.64 -29.36
CA PHE A 414 -13.83 34.64 -30.33
C PHE A 414 -13.49 33.74 -31.53
N ASN A 415 -14.39 32.82 -31.89
CA ASN A 415 -14.29 31.95 -33.07
C ASN A 415 -12.95 31.17 -33.17
N PRO A 416 -12.65 30.27 -32.21
CA PRO A 416 -11.42 29.47 -32.26
C PRO A 416 -11.38 28.57 -33.52
N ASP A 417 -10.22 28.46 -34.15
CA ASP A 417 -10.01 27.62 -35.34
C ASP A 417 -9.50 26.22 -34.95
N LEU A 418 -10.44 25.28 -34.81
CA LEU A 418 -10.19 23.88 -34.45
C LEU A 418 -9.59 23.04 -35.58
N ARG A 419 -9.46 23.58 -36.80
CA ARG A 419 -8.82 22.87 -37.93
C ARG A 419 -7.31 22.95 -37.88
N LYS A 420 -6.75 23.88 -37.10
CA LYS A 420 -5.31 23.98 -36.86
C LYS A 420 -4.99 23.14 -35.64
N THR A 421 -4.21 22.07 -35.80
CA THR A 421 -3.90 21.14 -34.70
C THR A 421 -2.46 21.24 -34.19
N ASP A 422 -1.56 21.91 -34.91
CA ASP A 422 -0.10 21.97 -34.63
C ASP A 422 0.26 22.38 -33.18
N ASP A 423 -0.48 23.31 -32.58
CA ASP A 423 -0.28 23.84 -31.22
C ASP A 423 -1.53 23.65 -30.32
N LEU A 424 -2.41 22.72 -30.70
CA LEU A 424 -3.63 22.40 -29.95
C LEU A 424 -3.41 21.16 -29.09
N GLN A 425 -3.47 21.30 -27.76
CA GLN A 425 -3.60 20.17 -26.84
C GLN A 425 -5.05 19.72 -26.82
N ILE A 426 -5.29 18.43 -27.03
CA ILE A 426 -6.63 17.86 -26.87
C ILE A 426 -6.60 16.94 -25.65
N ALA A 427 -7.57 17.12 -24.76
CA ALA A 427 -7.70 16.34 -23.55
C ALA A 427 -9.17 16.05 -23.24
N PHE A 428 -9.39 14.98 -22.47
CA PHE A 428 -10.69 14.60 -21.95
C PHE A 428 -10.80 15.03 -20.49
N ALA A 429 -11.94 15.63 -20.13
CA ALA A 429 -12.28 15.84 -18.73
C ALA A 429 -13.10 14.66 -18.22
N ASP A 430 -12.52 13.83 -17.36
CA ASP A 430 -13.19 12.63 -16.83
C ASP A 430 -12.78 12.32 -15.39
N ILE A 431 -13.69 11.74 -14.61
CA ILE A 431 -13.42 11.33 -13.24
C ILE A 431 -12.83 9.91 -13.22
N PRO A 432 -11.84 9.64 -12.35
CA PRO A 432 -11.31 10.51 -11.30
C PRO A 432 -10.09 11.35 -11.70
N PHE A 433 -9.56 11.20 -12.92
CA PHE A 433 -8.25 11.74 -13.30
C PHE A 433 -8.26 13.19 -13.79
N VAL A 434 -9.44 13.79 -13.91
CA VAL A 434 -9.72 15.20 -14.23
C VAL A 434 -9.32 15.62 -15.64
N PHE A 435 -8.10 15.35 -16.08
CA PHE A 435 -7.55 15.86 -17.33
C PHE A 435 -6.66 14.81 -18.00
N ILE A 436 -7.12 14.28 -19.12
CA ILE A 436 -6.47 13.16 -19.81
C ILE A 436 -6.07 13.59 -21.22
N PRO A 437 -4.81 13.99 -21.45
CA PRO A 437 -4.27 14.26 -22.78
C PRO A 437 -4.36 13.03 -23.68
N LEU A 438 -4.69 13.24 -24.96
CA LEU A 438 -4.84 12.16 -25.93
C LEU A 438 -3.57 11.35 -26.18
N GLU A 439 -2.41 11.95 -25.96
CA GLU A 439 -1.11 11.34 -26.17
C GLU A 439 -0.83 10.22 -25.16
N ILE A 440 -1.41 10.32 -23.96
CA ILE A 440 -1.20 9.37 -22.84
C ILE A 440 -2.45 8.59 -22.45
N ASP A 441 -3.53 8.71 -23.22
CA ASP A 441 -4.85 8.16 -22.88
C ASP A 441 -4.88 6.64 -22.72
N ASP A 442 -3.94 5.92 -23.33
CA ASP A 442 -3.77 4.47 -23.25
C ASP A 442 -2.97 4.00 -22.02
N VAL A 443 -2.37 4.91 -21.23
CA VAL A 443 -1.50 4.61 -20.08
C VAL A 443 -2.32 4.28 -18.84
N TYR A 444 -1.85 3.35 -18.02
CA TYR A 444 -2.44 3.07 -16.71
C TYR A 444 -2.27 4.27 -15.77
N PRO A 445 -3.31 4.66 -15.00
CA PRO A 445 -4.66 4.08 -14.91
C PRO A 445 -5.70 4.71 -15.87
N LEU A 446 -5.31 5.62 -16.77
CA LEU A 446 -6.20 6.49 -17.55
C LEU A 446 -7.11 5.73 -18.54
N ALA A 447 -6.60 4.69 -19.18
CA ALA A 447 -7.44 3.78 -19.97
C ALA A 447 -7.99 2.61 -19.14
N GLN A 448 -7.34 2.26 -18.03
CA GLN A 448 -7.73 1.13 -17.17
C GLN A 448 -8.41 1.62 -15.91
N ASN A 449 -9.50 2.37 -16.07
CA ASN A 449 -10.36 2.76 -14.95
C ASN A 449 -11.84 2.75 -15.32
N GLU A 450 -12.67 2.49 -14.33
CA GLU A 450 -14.13 2.48 -14.43
C GLU A 450 -14.74 3.40 -13.37
N SER A 451 -15.76 4.16 -13.78
CA SER A 451 -16.50 5.11 -12.96
C SER A 451 -18.01 4.93 -13.20
N PRO A 452 -18.88 5.13 -12.19
CA PRO A 452 -20.32 5.15 -12.39
C PRO A 452 -20.72 6.25 -13.38
N GLN A 453 -21.76 5.99 -14.18
CA GLN A 453 -22.32 6.99 -15.11
C GLN A 453 -22.92 8.20 -14.36
N THR A 454 -23.46 7.97 -13.17
CA THR A 454 -23.97 9.04 -12.30
C THR A 454 -22.81 9.63 -11.52
N ILE A 455 -22.54 10.90 -11.76
CA ILE A 455 -21.44 11.64 -11.13
C ILE A 455 -21.92 12.23 -9.81
N ASP A 456 -21.20 11.94 -8.71
CA ASP A 456 -21.49 12.49 -7.39
C ASP A 456 -20.99 13.93 -7.23
N GLN A 457 -21.44 14.62 -6.18
CA GLN A 457 -21.11 16.04 -5.96
C GLN A 457 -19.63 16.27 -5.61
N ASP A 458 -19.00 15.35 -4.89
CA ASP A 458 -17.61 15.50 -4.47
C ASP A 458 -16.66 15.37 -5.67
N SER A 459 -16.91 14.41 -6.56
CA SER A 459 -16.14 14.29 -7.81
C SER A 459 -16.33 15.47 -8.76
N ARG A 460 -17.55 16.05 -8.86
CA ARG A 460 -17.76 17.31 -9.61
C ARG A 460 -16.97 18.46 -9.03
N LYS A 461 -17.00 18.61 -7.71
CA LYS A 461 -16.25 19.67 -7.02
C LYS A 461 -14.75 19.50 -7.24
N PHE A 462 -14.24 18.28 -7.06
CA PHE A 462 -12.84 17.94 -7.29
C PHE A 462 -12.41 18.24 -8.74
N LEU A 463 -13.19 17.80 -9.72
CA LEU A 463 -12.92 18.08 -11.13
C LEU A 463 -12.93 19.57 -11.41
N ASN A 464 -13.92 20.33 -10.91
CA ASN A 464 -13.98 21.78 -11.13
C ASN A 464 -12.76 22.51 -10.56
N GLU A 465 -12.34 22.16 -9.34
CA GLU A 465 -11.16 22.76 -8.69
C GLU A 465 -9.88 22.51 -9.49
N HIS A 466 -9.63 21.26 -9.89
CA HIS A 466 -8.42 20.88 -10.61
C HIS A 466 -8.44 21.30 -12.09
N LEU A 467 -9.57 21.18 -12.77
CA LEU A 467 -9.71 21.57 -14.18
C LEU A 467 -9.48 23.07 -14.35
N LYS A 468 -9.98 23.89 -13.41
CA LYS A 468 -9.74 25.34 -13.44
C LYS A 468 -8.26 25.68 -13.36
N ALA A 469 -7.52 25.05 -12.44
CA ALA A 469 -6.08 25.27 -12.32
C ALA A 469 -5.34 24.92 -13.62
N ILE A 470 -5.78 23.89 -14.34
CA ILE A 470 -5.21 23.50 -15.64
C ILE A 470 -5.56 24.53 -16.72
N ILE A 471 -6.83 24.93 -16.84
CA ILE A 471 -7.32 25.92 -17.81
C ILE A 471 -6.52 27.23 -17.72
N ASP A 472 -6.23 27.69 -16.49
CA ASP A 472 -5.51 28.95 -16.24
C ASP A 472 -4.06 28.93 -16.75
N THR A 473 -3.51 27.76 -17.12
CA THR A 473 -2.16 27.64 -17.71
C THR A 473 -2.12 27.83 -19.23
N TYR A 474 -3.27 27.78 -19.93
CA TYR A 474 -3.33 27.85 -21.38
C TYR A 474 -3.77 29.23 -21.88
N ARG A 475 -3.22 29.66 -23.01
CA ARG A 475 -3.52 30.97 -23.60
C ARG A 475 -4.91 31.01 -24.25
N GLU A 476 -5.22 29.99 -25.04
CA GLU A 476 -6.55 29.81 -25.63
C GLU A 476 -7.15 28.50 -25.13
N VAL A 477 -8.36 28.55 -24.60
CA VAL A 477 -9.07 27.39 -24.07
C VAL A 477 -10.40 27.27 -24.78
N ILE A 478 -10.70 26.07 -25.25
CA ILE A 478 -11.94 25.67 -25.89
C ILE A 478 -12.50 24.47 -25.12
N ILE A 479 -13.77 24.52 -24.73
CA ILE A 479 -14.44 23.48 -23.96
C ILE A 479 -15.74 23.12 -24.65
N SER A 480 -15.96 21.82 -24.87
CA SER A 480 -17.23 21.30 -25.36
C SER A 480 -18.38 21.61 -24.39
N GLU A 481 -19.55 22.01 -24.91
CA GLU A 481 -20.75 22.22 -24.10
C GLU A 481 -21.13 20.96 -23.30
N LYS A 482 -20.95 19.76 -23.87
CA LYS A 482 -21.20 18.50 -23.16
C LYS A 482 -20.36 18.35 -21.90
N VAL A 483 -19.12 18.86 -21.86
CA VAL A 483 -18.30 18.86 -20.63
C VAL A 483 -18.99 19.68 -19.55
N LEU A 484 -19.50 20.86 -19.93
CA LEU A 484 -20.18 21.77 -19.02
C LEU A 484 -21.47 21.14 -18.49
N ASP A 485 -22.23 20.47 -19.35
CA ASP A 485 -23.47 19.78 -18.96
C ASP A 485 -23.22 18.58 -18.05
N VAL A 486 -22.24 17.73 -18.38
CA VAL A 486 -21.93 16.51 -17.62
C VAL A 486 -21.51 16.85 -16.18
N PHE A 487 -20.68 17.88 -16.01
CA PHE A 487 -20.12 18.27 -14.72
C PHE A 487 -20.82 19.46 -14.04
N ASP A 488 -21.93 19.96 -14.62
CA ASP A 488 -22.69 21.13 -14.14
C ASP A 488 -21.79 22.38 -13.95
N LEU A 489 -20.94 22.65 -14.94
CA LEU A 489 -19.99 23.75 -14.93
C LEU A 489 -20.55 24.96 -15.66
N ARG A 490 -20.18 26.15 -15.18
CA ARG A 490 -20.61 27.41 -15.80
C ARG A 490 -19.48 28.00 -16.65
N PRO A 491 -19.68 28.23 -17.95
CA PRO A 491 -18.60 28.69 -18.83
C PRO A 491 -17.98 30.02 -18.39
N ARG A 492 -18.80 30.96 -17.88
CA ARG A 492 -18.31 32.23 -17.33
C ARG A 492 -17.40 32.06 -16.11
N THR A 493 -17.66 31.04 -15.29
CA THR A 493 -16.89 30.77 -14.07
C THR A 493 -15.55 30.11 -14.38
N LEU A 494 -15.46 29.43 -15.53
CA LEU A 494 -14.24 28.87 -16.11
C LEU A 494 -13.49 29.84 -17.04
N GLY A 495 -13.96 31.08 -17.19
CA GLY A 495 -13.29 32.07 -18.05
C GLY A 495 -13.47 31.85 -19.56
N VAL A 496 -14.43 31.01 -19.99
CA VAL A 496 -14.72 30.70 -21.40
C VAL A 496 -16.11 31.19 -21.83
N PRO A 497 -16.38 32.51 -21.89
CA PRO A 497 -17.74 33.02 -22.05
C PRO A 497 -18.31 32.93 -23.48
N HIS A 498 -17.51 32.61 -24.50
CA HIS A 498 -17.89 32.71 -25.91
C HIS A 498 -18.29 31.35 -26.49
N GLY A 499 -19.60 31.10 -26.64
CA GLY A 499 -20.14 29.88 -27.27
C GLY A 499 -20.27 30.03 -28.79
N ASN A 500 -19.74 29.07 -29.55
CA ASN A 500 -19.84 29.02 -31.02
C ASN A 500 -20.09 27.59 -31.49
N LEU A 501 -20.95 27.41 -32.50
CA LEU A 501 -21.15 26.11 -33.14
C LEU A 501 -19.94 25.80 -34.04
N ASN A 502 -19.25 24.69 -33.80
CA ASN A 502 -18.08 24.27 -34.57
C ASN A 502 -17.96 22.74 -34.60
N GLN A 503 -17.07 22.19 -35.42
CA GLN A 503 -16.73 20.77 -35.41
C GLN A 503 -15.45 20.54 -34.60
N ALA A 504 -15.35 19.40 -33.93
CA ALA A 504 -14.09 18.97 -33.35
C ALA A 504 -13.04 18.68 -34.45
N PRO A 505 -11.73 18.70 -34.12
CA PRO A 505 -10.67 18.39 -35.07
C PRO A 505 -10.80 16.96 -35.66
N PRO A 506 -10.43 16.73 -36.94
CA PRO A 506 -10.44 15.39 -37.55
C PRO A 506 -9.45 14.44 -36.87
N LYS A 507 -9.93 13.25 -36.48
CA LYS A 507 -9.17 12.25 -35.70
C LYS A 507 -7.80 11.87 -36.27
N ASP A 508 -7.67 11.82 -37.60
CA ASP A 508 -6.44 11.45 -38.30
C ASP A 508 -5.33 12.51 -38.24
N GLN A 509 -5.65 13.73 -37.81
CA GLN A 509 -4.74 14.88 -37.78
C GLN A 509 -4.37 15.34 -36.36
N ILE A 510 -4.77 14.58 -35.34
CA ILE A 510 -4.72 15.01 -33.94
C ILE A 510 -3.40 14.66 -33.27
N VAL A 511 -3.04 13.38 -33.24
CA VAL A 511 -1.85 12.89 -32.55
C VAL A 511 -1.25 11.73 -33.35
N SER A 512 0.02 11.85 -33.70
CA SER A 512 0.81 10.78 -34.33
C SER A 512 1.27 9.72 -33.33
N ASP A 513 1.62 8.52 -33.80
CA ASP A 513 2.21 7.49 -32.91
C ASP A 513 3.53 7.97 -32.28
N GLN A 514 4.28 8.81 -33.00
CA GLN A 514 5.52 9.43 -32.53
C GLN A 514 5.24 10.34 -31.33
N GLU A 515 4.29 11.27 -31.45
CA GLU A 515 3.89 12.13 -30.33
C GLU A 515 3.39 11.33 -29.12
N LYS A 516 2.63 10.24 -29.35
CA LYS A 516 2.20 9.36 -28.26
C LYS A 516 3.39 8.81 -27.47
N VAL A 517 4.36 8.20 -28.15
CA VAL A 517 5.50 7.59 -27.43
C VAL A 517 6.37 8.62 -26.75
N GLU A 518 6.52 9.82 -27.33
CA GLU A 518 7.24 10.94 -26.71
C GLU A 518 6.57 11.41 -25.41
N TYR A 519 5.27 11.71 -25.44
CA TYR A 519 4.53 12.13 -24.25
C TYR A 519 4.44 11.03 -23.20
N MET A 520 4.29 9.77 -23.61
CA MET A 520 4.32 8.62 -22.68
C MET A 520 5.68 8.53 -21.96
N ALA A 521 6.78 8.79 -22.66
CA ALA A 521 8.11 8.84 -22.06
C ALA A 521 8.27 10.02 -21.12
N ASP A 522 7.80 11.22 -21.47
CA ASP A 522 7.82 12.37 -20.57
C ASP A 522 6.99 12.12 -19.30
N TYR A 523 5.80 11.52 -19.45
CA TYR A 523 4.93 11.14 -18.34
C TYR A 523 5.60 10.13 -17.41
N GLN A 524 6.23 9.10 -17.97
CA GLN A 524 6.83 8.00 -17.22
C GLN A 524 8.17 8.38 -16.58
N PHE A 525 9.08 9.00 -17.33
CA PHE A 525 10.47 9.20 -16.93
C PHE A 525 10.82 10.65 -16.56
N GLY A 526 9.96 11.62 -16.87
CA GLY A 526 10.19 13.04 -16.64
C GLY A 526 10.40 13.83 -17.93
N SER A 527 10.21 15.14 -17.86
CA SER A 527 10.24 16.06 -19.01
C SER A 527 11.50 15.94 -19.87
N GLY A 528 11.31 15.89 -21.18
CA GLY A 528 12.40 15.80 -22.16
C GLY A 528 12.81 14.37 -22.51
N SER A 529 12.39 13.37 -21.72
CA SER A 529 12.65 11.96 -21.97
C SER A 529 12.08 11.47 -23.29
N GLY A 530 10.95 12.01 -23.74
CA GLY A 530 10.35 11.68 -25.03
C GLY A 530 11.30 11.96 -26.19
N LYS A 531 11.78 13.20 -26.27
CA LYS A 531 12.76 13.59 -27.28
C LYS A 531 14.06 12.81 -27.12
N ALA A 532 14.58 12.68 -25.91
CA ALA A 532 15.83 11.96 -25.68
C ALA A 532 15.78 10.49 -26.14
N LEU A 533 14.66 9.81 -25.91
CA LEU A 533 14.50 8.42 -26.33
C LEU A 533 14.24 8.31 -27.84
N PHE A 534 13.41 9.20 -28.40
CA PHE A 534 12.80 9.01 -29.71
C PHE A 534 13.18 10.08 -30.75
N GLU A 535 14.23 10.86 -30.52
CA GLU A 535 14.76 11.80 -31.52
C GLU A 535 15.21 11.06 -32.79
N GLY A 536 14.76 11.56 -33.96
CA GLY A 536 15.11 11.03 -35.27
C GLY A 536 13.99 10.20 -35.93
N ASP A 537 14.36 9.36 -36.89
CA ASP A 537 13.43 8.50 -37.65
C ASP A 537 13.21 7.19 -36.90
N THR A 538 12.29 7.18 -35.93
CA THR A 538 11.97 5.96 -35.17
C THR A 538 11.02 5.05 -35.93
N ASN A 539 11.31 3.75 -35.91
CA ASN A 539 10.46 2.74 -36.50
C ASN A 539 9.52 2.16 -35.43
N ILE A 540 8.27 2.62 -35.44
CA ILE A 540 7.22 2.17 -34.53
C ILE A 540 6.44 1.01 -35.16
N THR A 541 6.53 -0.16 -34.52
CA THR A 541 5.78 -1.36 -34.95
C THR A 541 4.46 -1.49 -34.19
N LYS A 542 3.42 -1.93 -34.90
CA LYS A 542 2.08 -2.15 -34.36
C LYS A 542 1.68 -3.62 -34.38
N SER A 543 0.87 -4.02 -33.40
CA SER A 543 0.20 -5.31 -33.37
C SER A 543 -0.72 -5.47 -34.58
N LYS A 544 -0.50 -6.49 -35.40
CA LYS A 544 -1.35 -6.80 -36.56
C LYS A 544 -2.82 -7.05 -36.18
N LYS A 545 -3.07 -7.57 -34.96
CA LYS A 545 -4.42 -7.89 -34.47
C LYS A 545 -5.17 -6.66 -33.94
N THR A 546 -4.45 -5.74 -33.29
CA THR A 546 -5.10 -4.68 -32.47
C THR A 546 -4.74 -3.27 -32.89
N GLY A 547 -3.79 -3.09 -33.81
CA GLY A 547 -3.27 -1.77 -34.22
C GLY A 547 -2.49 -1.01 -33.14
N LYS A 548 -2.34 -1.57 -31.93
CA LYS A 548 -1.63 -0.93 -30.82
C LYS A 548 -0.11 -0.97 -31.04
N ILE A 549 0.57 0.11 -30.65
CA ILE A 549 2.04 0.22 -30.62
C ILE A 549 2.65 -0.92 -29.79
N ARG A 550 3.79 -1.45 -30.22
CA ARG A 550 4.49 -2.57 -29.57
C ARG A 550 5.96 -2.30 -29.35
N HIS A 551 6.75 -2.19 -30.41
CA HIS A 551 8.19 -2.01 -30.31
C HIS A 551 8.58 -0.74 -31.05
N ILE A 552 9.47 0.04 -30.44
CA ILE A 552 10.04 1.26 -31.02
C ILE A 552 11.54 1.04 -31.20
N TYR A 553 12.02 1.23 -32.42
CA TYR A 553 13.41 1.02 -32.81
C TYR A 553 14.04 2.30 -33.36
N ASP A 554 15.36 2.44 -33.19
CA ASP A 554 16.21 3.23 -34.08
C ASP A 554 16.94 2.26 -34.99
N LYS A 555 16.61 2.27 -36.29
CA LYS A 555 17.05 1.25 -37.25
C LYS A 555 16.72 -0.16 -36.74
N ASP A 556 17.74 -0.90 -36.30
CA ASP A 556 17.62 -2.28 -35.79
C ASP A 556 17.73 -2.35 -34.25
N ASP A 557 18.07 -1.25 -33.59
CA ASP A 557 18.28 -1.20 -32.14
C ASP A 557 16.96 -0.91 -31.40
N LEU A 558 16.56 -1.83 -30.52
CA LEU A 558 15.35 -1.67 -29.72
C LEU A 558 15.53 -0.59 -28.65
N ILE A 559 14.78 0.50 -28.77
CA ILE A 559 14.73 1.59 -27.79
C ILE A 559 13.82 1.20 -26.64
N ALA A 560 12.57 0.83 -26.94
CA ALA A 560 11.58 0.48 -25.93
C ALA A 560 10.49 -0.45 -26.49
N THR A 561 9.81 -1.15 -25.59
CA THR A 561 8.60 -1.93 -25.87
C THR A 561 7.44 -1.37 -25.05
N LEU A 562 6.34 -1.01 -25.71
CA LEU A 562 5.11 -0.58 -25.05
C LEU A 562 4.32 -1.80 -24.56
N ARG A 563 4.17 -1.93 -23.24
CA ARG A 563 3.46 -3.05 -22.62
C ARG A 563 1.95 -2.88 -22.79
N ALA A 564 1.33 -3.78 -23.55
CA ALA A 564 -0.05 -3.60 -23.99
C ALA A 564 -1.13 -3.60 -22.90
N ARG A 565 -0.83 -4.08 -21.69
CA ARG A 565 -1.80 -4.12 -20.59
C ARG A 565 -1.99 -2.74 -19.96
N ASP A 566 -0.91 -1.98 -19.80
CA ASP A 566 -0.84 -0.79 -18.93
C ASP A 566 -0.10 0.39 -19.56
N GLY A 567 0.32 0.30 -20.83
CA GLY A 567 0.94 1.40 -21.56
C GLY A 567 2.34 1.79 -21.04
N VAL A 568 2.99 0.93 -20.26
CA VAL A 568 4.34 1.20 -19.73
C VAL A 568 5.39 0.98 -20.81
N LEU A 569 6.29 1.94 -20.97
CA LEU A 569 7.49 1.82 -21.78
C LEU A 569 8.52 0.98 -21.03
N VAL A 570 8.75 -0.25 -21.51
CA VAL A 570 9.79 -1.14 -21.03
C VAL A 570 11.05 -0.87 -21.84
N LEU A 571 12.15 -0.48 -21.18
CA LEU A 571 13.37 -0.08 -21.86
C LEU A 571 14.02 -1.27 -22.61
N GLY A 572 14.59 -0.96 -23.77
CA GLY A 572 15.63 -1.74 -24.43
C GLY A 572 17.01 -1.19 -24.08
N MET A 573 18.06 -1.81 -24.62
CA MET A 573 19.45 -1.44 -24.32
C MET A 573 19.78 -0.03 -24.83
N GLU A 574 19.32 0.31 -26.03
CA GLU A 574 19.50 1.63 -26.61
C GLU A 574 18.72 2.70 -25.85
N GLY A 575 17.46 2.41 -25.46
CA GLY A 575 16.66 3.33 -24.66
C GLY A 575 17.28 3.61 -23.30
N ALA A 576 17.83 2.59 -22.63
CA ALA A 576 18.53 2.79 -21.36
C ALA A 576 19.76 3.71 -21.50
N ARG A 577 20.56 3.55 -22.57
CA ARG A 577 21.71 4.42 -22.87
C ARG A 577 21.29 5.87 -23.10
N ARG A 578 20.28 6.09 -23.95
CA ARG A 578 19.76 7.44 -24.26
C ARG A 578 19.22 8.11 -23.01
N LEU A 579 18.42 7.39 -22.24
CA LEU A 579 17.80 7.92 -21.03
C LEU A 579 18.85 8.25 -19.96
N HIS A 580 19.84 7.38 -19.77
CA HIS A 580 20.99 7.64 -18.90
C HIS A 580 21.75 8.90 -19.31
N SER A 581 22.03 9.06 -20.61
CA SER A 581 22.75 10.23 -21.15
C SER A 581 21.97 11.54 -21.02
N HIS A 582 20.64 11.47 -21.00
CA HIS A 582 19.76 12.63 -20.94
C HIS A 582 19.43 13.06 -19.51
N LEU A 583 19.00 12.12 -18.67
CA LEU A 583 18.54 12.41 -17.33
C LEU A 583 19.75 12.76 -16.45
N PRO A 584 19.74 13.90 -15.74
CA PRO A 584 20.83 14.25 -14.84
C PRO A 584 20.89 13.27 -13.66
N TYR A 585 22.09 12.98 -13.17
CA TYR A 585 22.24 12.25 -11.90
C TYR A 585 21.55 13.03 -10.75
N PRO A 586 20.83 12.36 -9.83
CA PRO A 586 20.63 10.91 -9.73
C PRO A 586 19.36 10.39 -10.43
N VAL A 587 18.65 11.18 -11.25
CA VAL A 587 17.32 10.84 -11.76
C VAL A 587 17.28 9.46 -12.41
N ASN A 588 16.37 8.61 -11.92
CA ASN A 588 16.16 7.22 -12.32
C ASN A 588 17.35 6.25 -12.08
N ARG A 589 18.34 6.62 -11.25
CA ARG A 589 19.49 5.76 -10.90
C ARG A 589 19.23 4.90 -9.67
N VAL A 590 19.80 3.70 -9.74
CA VAL A 590 20.09 2.83 -8.59
C VAL A 590 21.59 2.57 -8.61
N VAL A 591 22.31 3.13 -7.64
CA VAL A 591 23.76 3.06 -7.54
C VAL A 591 24.14 1.81 -6.76
N VAL A 592 24.99 0.97 -7.35
CA VAL A 592 25.51 -0.25 -6.70
C VAL A 592 26.98 -0.11 -6.32
N ASN A 593 27.42 -0.88 -5.32
CA ASN A 593 28.82 -0.97 -4.96
C ASN A 593 29.65 -1.77 -5.98
N GLU A 594 30.99 -1.65 -5.89
CA GLU A 594 31.95 -2.31 -6.79
C GLU A 594 31.75 -3.84 -6.86
N ASP A 595 31.41 -4.48 -5.73
CA ASP A 595 31.18 -5.93 -5.65
C ASP A 595 30.04 -6.41 -6.57
N ALA A 596 29.04 -5.56 -6.81
CA ALA A 596 27.88 -5.90 -7.61
C ALA A 596 28.06 -5.61 -9.10
N GLU A 597 29.06 -4.80 -9.50
CA GLU A 597 29.22 -4.36 -10.88
C GLU A 597 29.38 -5.51 -11.89
N PRO A 598 30.23 -6.53 -11.66
CA PRO A 598 30.38 -7.63 -12.62
C PRO A 598 29.05 -8.36 -12.84
N PHE A 599 28.28 -8.55 -11.76
CA PHE A 599 26.99 -9.22 -11.82
C PHE A 599 25.92 -8.36 -12.51
N ALA A 600 25.93 -7.05 -12.28
CA ALA A 600 25.06 -6.10 -12.97
C ALA A 600 25.34 -6.14 -14.48
N ARG A 601 26.61 -6.07 -14.91
CA ARG A 601 27.01 -6.14 -16.33
C ARG A 601 26.65 -7.48 -16.96
N GLU A 602 26.66 -8.58 -16.22
CA GLU A 602 26.15 -9.89 -16.68
C GLU A 602 24.61 -9.95 -16.80
N GLY A 603 23.88 -8.92 -16.36
CA GLY A 603 22.43 -8.88 -16.37
C GLY A 603 21.77 -9.63 -15.21
N LYS A 604 22.52 -9.97 -14.15
CA LYS A 604 21.96 -10.59 -12.94
C LYS A 604 21.18 -9.55 -12.15
N SER A 605 20.21 -10.05 -11.37
CA SER A 605 19.38 -9.20 -10.52
C SER A 605 20.18 -8.61 -9.35
N ILE A 606 19.85 -7.38 -8.98
CA ILE A 606 20.50 -6.64 -7.89
C ILE A 606 19.77 -6.93 -6.58
N PHE A 607 20.53 -7.22 -5.52
CA PHE A 607 20.04 -7.42 -4.16
C PHE A 607 20.22 -6.14 -3.34
N ALA A 608 19.33 -5.91 -2.37
CA ALA A 608 19.26 -4.65 -1.63
C ALA A 608 20.59 -4.25 -0.96
N LYS A 609 21.30 -5.22 -0.36
CA LYS A 609 22.62 -5.00 0.29
C LYS A 609 23.73 -4.41 -0.59
N PHE A 610 23.56 -4.43 -1.91
CA PHE A 610 24.55 -3.91 -2.84
C PHE A 610 24.23 -2.49 -3.30
N ILE A 611 23.04 -1.98 -3.00
CA ILE A 611 22.62 -0.61 -3.35
C ILE A 611 23.19 0.32 -2.29
N ILE A 612 23.79 1.42 -2.74
CA ILE A 612 24.48 2.40 -1.88
C ILE A 612 23.91 3.81 -2.01
N ASP A 613 23.23 4.11 -3.12
CA ASP A 613 22.52 5.38 -3.36
C ASP A 613 21.43 5.17 -4.43
N CYS A 614 20.44 6.06 -4.51
CA CYS A 614 19.37 5.99 -5.52
C CYS A 614 18.59 7.31 -5.67
N ASP A 615 17.83 7.44 -6.76
CA ASP A 615 16.81 8.48 -6.89
C ASP A 615 15.64 8.25 -5.92
N MET A 616 15.38 9.21 -5.04
CA MET A 616 14.28 9.18 -4.06
C MET A 616 12.88 9.19 -4.69
N ASN A 617 12.77 9.46 -5.99
CA ASN A 617 11.51 9.39 -6.72
C ASN A 617 11.18 8.00 -7.27
N ILE A 618 12.06 7.01 -7.14
CA ILE A 618 11.80 5.66 -7.63
C ILE A 618 10.67 4.99 -6.81
N ARG A 619 9.66 4.51 -7.52
CA ARG A 619 8.60 3.66 -6.98
C ARG A 619 8.83 2.19 -7.35
N ALA A 620 8.25 1.30 -6.55
CA ALA A 620 8.27 -0.13 -6.85
C ALA A 620 7.58 -0.42 -8.19
N SER A 621 8.12 -1.34 -8.99
CA SER A 621 7.67 -1.68 -10.35
C SER A 621 7.97 -0.66 -11.47
N GLU A 622 8.74 0.39 -11.21
CA GLU A 622 9.26 1.29 -12.26
C GLU A 622 10.50 0.74 -12.96
N GLU A 623 10.78 1.27 -14.16
CA GLU A 623 12.00 0.97 -14.92
C GLU A 623 13.14 1.85 -14.43
N VAL A 624 14.24 1.24 -14.01
CA VAL A 624 15.39 1.91 -13.37
C VAL A 624 16.69 1.64 -14.13
N LEU A 625 17.64 2.58 -14.00
CA LEU A 625 19.00 2.49 -14.52
C LEU A 625 19.94 2.08 -13.39
N VAL A 626 20.67 0.97 -13.55
CA VAL A 626 21.64 0.50 -12.56
C VAL A 626 23.01 1.03 -12.95
N VAL A 627 23.63 1.79 -12.06
CA VAL A 627 24.91 2.48 -12.30
C VAL A 627 25.92 2.18 -11.19
N ASN A 628 27.21 2.42 -11.44
CA ASN A 628 28.22 2.47 -10.37
C ASN A 628 28.34 3.89 -9.77
N GLN A 629 29.30 4.07 -8.86
CA GLN A 629 29.54 5.35 -8.16
C GLN A 629 29.95 6.50 -9.09
N ASP A 630 30.50 6.19 -10.26
CA ASP A 630 30.92 7.17 -11.27
C ASP A 630 29.80 7.49 -12.29
N ASP A 631 28.56 7.06 -12.00
CA ASP A 631 27.39 7.12 -12.89
C ASP A 631 27.63 6.41 -14.23
N GLU A 632 28.47 5.37 -14.27
CA GLU A 632 28.55 4.51 -15.46
C GLU A 632 27.37 3.56 -15.49
N LEU A 633 26.65 3.52 -16.61
CA LEU A 633 25.56 2.57 -16.81
C LEU A 633 26.11 1.13 -16.83
N LEU A 634 25.53 0.26 -16.00
CA LEU A 634 25.91 -1.15 -15.89
C LEU A 634 24.82 -2.07 -16.46
N ALA A 635 23.56 -1.71 -16.16
CA ALA A 635 22.37 -2.47 -16.51
C ALA A 635 21.10 -1.60 -16.40
N PHE A 636 19.97 -2.16 -16.81
CA PHE A 636 18.65 -1.58 -16.55
C PHE A 636 17.66 -2.68 -16.17
N GLY A 637 16.63 -2.31 -15.42
CA GLY A 637 15.73 -3.29 -14.85
C GLY A 637 14.42 -2.71 -14.38
N LYS A 638 13.65 -3.55 -13.71
CA LYS A 638 12.44 -3.14 -13.02
C LYS A 638 12.67 -3.19 -11.52
N SER A 639 12.38 -2.11 -10.82
CA SER A 639 12.47 -2.09 -9.36
C SER A 639 11.44 -3.02 -8.71
N ILE A 640 11.82 -3.64 -7.60
CA ILE A 640 10.92 -4.40 -6.70
C ILE A 640 10.58 -3.55 -5.47
N LEU A 641 11.54 -2.74 -5.02
CA LEU A 641 11.44 -1.85 -3.86
C LEU A 641 11.21 -0.40 -4.33
N ASN A 642 10.77 0.49 -3.43
CA ASN A 642 10.87 1.93 -3.68
C ASN A 642 12.21 2.47 -3.12
N ALA A 643 12.45 3.77 -3.27
CA ALA A 643 13.68 4.39 -2.81
C ALA A 643 13.91 4.29 -1.28
N GLU A 644 12.88 4.56 -0.47
CA GLU A 644 12.95 4.42 1.00
C GLU A 644 13.31 2.98 1.42
N GLU A 645 12.81 1.99 0.69
CA GLU A 645 13.13 0.60 0.95
C GLU A 645 14.55 0.22 0.50
N PHE A 646 15.10 0.85 -0.55
CA PHE A 646 16.50 0.62 -0.93
C PHE A 646 17.46 1.00 0.18
N THR A 647 17.22 2.13 0.85
CA THR A 647 18.07 2.62 1.94
C THR A 647 17.90 1.79 3.22
N SER A 648 16.73 1.16 3.41
CA SER A 648 16.42 0.40 4.61
C SER A 648 16.81 -1.08 4.54
N PHE A 649 16.68 -1.74 3.38
CA PHE A 649 16.83 -3.19 3.25
C PHE A 649 18.27 -3.65 2.97
N ASN A 650 18.72 -4.67 3.70
CA ASN A 650 19.97 -5.40 3.43
C ASN A 650 19.73 -6.84 2.93
N THR A 651 18.49 -7.21 2.63
CA THR A 651 18.12 -8.56 2.20
C THR A 651 17.05 -8.51 1.11
N GLY A 652 16.96 -9.57 0.32
CA GLY A 652 15.99 -9.65 -0.77
C GLY A 652 16.46 -9.01 -2.07
N GLN A 653 15.75 -9.35 -3.14
CA GLN A 653 15.97 -8.78 -4.47
C GLN A 653 15.40 -7.36 -4.52
N ALA A 654 16.20 -6.41 -4.97
CA ALA A 654 15.84 -5.00 -5.05
C ALA A 654 15.49 -4.57 -6.49
N VAL A 655 16.28 -5.02 -7.47
CA VAL A 655 16.02 -4.77 -8.89
C VAL A 655 16.02 -6.08 -9.68
N LYS A 656 14.95 -6.28 -10.46
CA LYS A 656 14.90 -7.34 -11.46
C LYS A 656 15.48 -6.83 -12.78
N THR A 657 16.77 -7.07 -12.97
CA THR A 657 17.51 -6.71 -14.18
C THR A 657 16.89 -7.35 -15.42
N ARG A 658 16.81 -6.58 -16.50
CA ARG A 658 16.35 -7.04 -17.82
C ARG A 658 17.52 -7.50 -18.68
N LYS A 659 18.51 -6.62 -18.81
CA LYS A 659 19.79 -6.86 -19.48
C LYS A 659 20.89 -6.00 -18.82
N GLY A 660 22.13 -6.46 -18.91
CA GLY A 660 23.34 -5.68 -18.65
C GLY A 660 24.21 -5.61 -19.90
N GLY A 661 25.49 -5.27 -19.73
CA GLY A 661 26.51 -5.38 -20.78
C GLY A 661 26.86 -4.05 -21.43
N PHE A 662 26.76 -2.97 -20.67
CA PHE A 662 27.23 -1.63 -21.05
C PHE A 662 28.72 -1.48 -20.80
#